data_AF-A0A2J4YVC4-F1
#
_entry.id   AF-A0A2J4YVC4-F1
#
_cell.length_a   1.000
_cell.length_b   1.000
_cell.length_c   1.000
_cell.angle_alpha   90.00
_cell.angle_beta   90.00
_cell.angle_gamma   90.00
#
_symmetry.space_group_name_H-M   'P 1'
#
loop_
_entity.id
_entity.type
_entity.pdbx_description
1 polymer ?
#
loop_
_entity_poly.entity_id
_entity_poly.type
_entity_poly.pdbx_seq_one_letter_code
_entity_poly.pdbx_strand_id
1 'polypeptide(L)'
;SEANRKGRWGILTNNKDRVVTFSVGLDGNIPQPGYIIAVADEMLAGKVNGGRTREVDGCVITLDRKTEAKAGDRLLLNLPSGGTQGRTIESVDGHVVTVTAEYAERPEPECVWAIESDSLRVQQYRVVGVKDNNDSTFTISAAAHDPDKYARIDSGAIIDSRPISVIPPGKQSAPANIVVESYSVVNQGISVETLQVHWTAVQNAIAYEAQWRRNEGNWINVPRSSVASFDVSGIYAGRYIVRVRAINAAEVSSGWAYSQEKTLTGKIGLPSAPVSLTTTSLLHGVQLNWAFPEGSGDTQKTELQYSPNPTGNGAMALSDVTYPGNSYQQMGLQIAATFWYRARIVDRLGNESPWTVWVQGMASDDIGEYYDKLTDAIKDTEAWQESQRDMEETHKTLTETADAIREEVEQQVNEINQSINETAGGIRKQVDGQIATVNKSMTENIDLVNQTLNDAISTVNKSINDAVSDINTSVDQQIADVNKALTAGDSALKSQLQTVENGLKQSIAQANTGWDKAVKHETADRIADVNAKAAQAADQLLNEKNERVAAIDNLQTIIQDGDESLARQIAEISAGSGQQFDSFSIWYFDKDNEGWTEDDGGQVPMQITDEGWLKASNSTASCRSPNGQKIPGSSYRTVMLRIKRVGNPAWKGRLYWIGTEETGWSDARSVTIAEQEFDGEGISVVAISDVNWNASGTVRRFRLDLAQGQNADNYFLIHWISVGRPAPAASTAALRNEEMARTQADEVEALKRSTLAAQIRGTSDSNSLADLRSGLLYQEMNARITADKAEVTARESLQAQFNDNKSSVAEELSSLTTAQSAQAS
;
A
#
# COMPACT_ATOMS: atom_id res chain seq x y z
N SER A 1 -13.54 47.62 -7.42
CA SER A 1 -12.64 48.39 -8.30
C SER A 1 -11.40 47.55 -8.58
N GLU A 2 -11.10 47.31 -9.87
CA GLU A 2 -9.91 46.57 -10.31
C GLU A 2 -8.61 47.24 -9.84
N ALA A 3 -8.61 48.56 -9.66
CA ALA A 3 -7.48 49.30 -9.08
C ALA A 3 -7.25 48.97 -7.60
N ASN A 4 -8.32 48.77 -6.81
CA ASN A 4 -8.22 48.33 -5.42
C ASN A 4 -7.70 46.89 -5.33
N ARG A 5 -8.17 46.00 -6.23
CA ARG A 5 -7.72 44.61 -6.31
C ARG A 5 -6.23 44.50 -6.68
N LYS A 6 -5.80 45.25 -7.70
CA LYS A 6 -4.39 45.35 -8.12
C LYS A 6 -3.52 46.02 -7.05
N GLY A 7 -4.02 47.05 -6.37
CA GLY A 7 -3.35 47.70 -5.25
C GLY A 7 -3.13 46.75 -4.06
N ARG A 8 -4.19 46.04 -3.62
CA ARG A 8 -4.10 45.01 -2.58
C ARG A 8 -3.19 43.85 -2.99
N TRP A 9 -3.26 43.42 -4.25
CA TRP A 9 -2.36 42.40 -4.77
C TRP A 9 -0.90 42.84 -4.74
N GLY A 10 -0.59 44.07 -5.15
CA GLY A 10 0.77 44.62 -5.07
C GLY A 10 1.29 44.67 -3.63
N ILE A 11 0.48 45.19 -2.70
CA ILE A 11 0.84 45.29 -1.28
C ILE A 11 0.99 43.91 -0.64
N LEU A 12 0.04 43.00 -0.84
CA LEU A 12 0.07 41.66 -0.24
C LEU A 12 1.08 40.72 -0.89
N THR A 13 1.49 40.99 -2.12
CA THR A 13 2.62 40.30 -2.75
C THR A 13 3.93 40.75 -2.11
N ASN A 14 4.18 42.05 -2.07
CA ASN A 14 5.41 42.59 -1.49
C ASN A 14 5.54 42.37 0.04
N ASN A 15 4.44 42.16 0.76
CA ASN A 15 4.47 41.93 2.21
C ASN A 15 4.93 40.50 2.58
N LYS A 16 5.02 39.55 1.63
CA LYS A 16 5.41 38.16 1.92
C LYS A 16 6.40 37.58 0.90
N ASP A 17 7.54 38.23 0.76
CA ASP A 17 8.60 37.87 -0.21
C ASP A 17 9.65 36.87 0.33
N ARG A 18 9.30 36.03 1.32
CA ARG A 18 10.26 35.04 1.84
C ARG A 18 10.56 33.98 0.78
N VAL A 19 11.83 33.80 0.45
CA VAL A 19 12.33 32.71 -0.39
C VAL A 19 13.14 31.77 0.51
N VAL A 20 13.04 30.47 0.26
CA VAL A 20 13.84 29.44 0.90
C VAL A 20 14.64 28.69 -0.15
N THR A 21 15.84 28.28 0.23
CA THR A 21 16.68 27.39 -0.56
C THR A 21 17.32 26.40 0.39
N PHE A 22 17.12 25.12 0.15
CA PHE A 22 17.62 24.06 1.01
C PHE A 22 17.95 22.82 0.16
N SER A 23 18.86 21.98 0.67
CA SER A 23 19.26 20.73 0.03
C SER A 23 18.68 19.54 0.77
N VAL A 24 18.19 18.55 0.03
CA VAL A 24 17.61 17.31 0.55
C VAL A 24 18.22 16.12 -0.19
N GLY A 25 18.05 14.91 0.35
CA GLY A 25 18.44 13.67 -0.32
C GLY A 25 17.53 13.33 -1.51
N LEU A 26 17.35 12.03 -1.77
CA LEU A 26 16.52 11.52 -2.87
C LEU A 26 15.06 12.05 -2.86
N ASP A 27 14.54 12.43 -1.69
CA ASP A 27 13.22 13.04 -1.52
C ASP A 27 13.05 14.34 -2.33
N GLY A 28 14.14 15.04 -2.68
CA GLY A 28 14.08 16.25 -3.48
C GLY A 28 13.76 16.02 -4.95
N ASN A 29 13.73 14.76 -5.41
CA ASN A 29 13.22 14.41 -6.73
C ASN A 29 11.69 14.27 -6.75
N ILE A 30 11.02 14.28 -5.59
CA ILE A 30 9.55 14.20 -5.49
C ILE A 30 8.89 15.50 -5.99
N PRO A 31 9.23 16.69 -5.45
CA PRO A 31 8.59 17.92 -5.89
C PRO A 31 9.16 18.42 -7.22
N GLN A 32 8.30 18.93 -8.12
CA GLN A 32 8.72 19.62 -9.35
C GLN A 32 8.47 21.13 -9.27
N PRO A 33 9.13 21.95 -10.13
CA PRO A 33 8.80 23.38 -10.24
C PRO A 33 7.30 23.61 -10.43
N GLY A 34 6.72 24.49 -9.61
CA GLY A 34 5.28 24.76 -9.54
C GLY A 34 4.55 24.07 -8.38
N TYR A 35 5.14 23.04 -7.76
CA TYR A 35 4.49 22.30 -6.68
C TYR A 35 4.43 23.15 -5.40
N ILE A 36 3.38 22.95 -4.59
CA ILE A 36 3.29 23.51 -3.25
C ILE A 36 3.78 22.46 -2.27
N ILE A 37 4.84 22.79 -1.54
CA ILE A 37 5.43 21.94 -0.51
C ILE A 37 5.24 22.58 0.86
N ALA A 38 5.09 21.75 1.88
CA ALA A 38 5.12 22.19 3.28
C ALA A 38 6.54 21.98 3.82
N VAL A 39 7.13 23.04 4.38
CA VAL A 39 8.49 22.99 4.93
C VAL A 39 8.44 23.20 6.43
N ALA A 40 8.82 22.17 7.18
CA ALA A 40 8.96 22.24 8.63
C ALA A 40 10.30 22.90 9.00
N ASP A 41 10.28 24.22 9.17
CA ASP A 41 11.41 25.01 9.62
C ASP A 41 11.30 25.27 11.13
N GLU A 42 12.15 24.62 11.91
CA GLU A 42 12.19 24.74 13.37
C GLU A 42 12.53 26.17 13.83
N MET A 43 13.41 26.87 13.10
CA MET A 43 13.82 28.25 13.45
C MET A 43 12.67 29.23 13.24
N LEU A 44 11.83 28.98 12.24
CA LEU A 44 10.61 29.75 12.01
C LEU A 44 9.50 29.37 13.00
N ALA A 45 9.30 28.07 13.22
CA ALA A 45 8.22 27.55 14.04
C ALA A 45 8.41 27.87 15.52
N GLY A 46 9.66 27.92 16.00
CA GLY A 46 10.00 28.12 17.42
C GLY A 46 9.90 26.84 18.26
N LYS A 47 9.73 25.67 17.62
CA LYS A 47 9.74 24.34 18.24
C LYS A 47 10.05 23.26 17.21
N VAL A 48 10.54 22.11 17.66
CA VAL A 48 10.83 20.93 16.80
C VAL A 48 9.54 20.44 16.15
N ASN A 49 9.41 20.59 14.84
CA ASN A 49 8.19 20.25 14.09
C ASN A 49 8.44 19.46 12.80
N GLY A 50 9.66 18.95 12.58
CA GLY A 50 9.99 18.08 11.46
C GLY A 50 11.27 17.27 11.66
N GLY A 51 11.43 16.20 10.88
CA GLY A 51 12.56 15.27 10.96
C GLY A 51 12.40 14.06 10.05
N ARG A 52 13.01 12.92 10.43
CA ARG A 52 12.88 11.61 9.76
C ARG A 52 12.38 10.50 10.70
N THR A 53 11.69 9.50 10.18
CA THR A 53 11.28 8.32 10.96
C THR A 53 12.49 7.42 11.18
N ARG A 54 12.53 6.77 12.35
CA ARG A 54 13.56 5.77 12.69
C ARG A 54 13.03 4.35 12.57
N GLU A 55 11.81 4.12 13.03
CA GLU A 55 11.15 2.81 13.02
C GLU A 55 9.64 2.99 12.94
N VAL A 56 8.96 2.07 12.27
CA VAL A 56 7.52 2.11 12.02
C VAL A 56 6.90 0.72 12.21
N ASP A 57 6.00 0.63 13.17
CA ASP A 57 5.23 -0.58 13.50
C ASP A 57 3.73 -0.24 13.60
N GLY A 58 3.01 -0.42 12.48
CA GLY A 58 1.58 -0.08 12.38
C GLY A 58 1.29 1.38 12.73
N CYS A 59 0.54 1.59 13.82
CA CYS A 59 0.20 2.91 14.35
C CYS A 59 1.31 3.55 15.20
N VAL A 60 2.39 2.83 15.50
CA VAL A 60 3.48 3.29 16.38
C VAL A 60 4.66 3.76 15.51
N ILE A 61 4.92 5.07 15.54
CA ILE A 61 5.96 5.71 14.75
C ILE A 61 7.06 6.22 15.68
N THR A 62 8.28 5.72 15.54
CA THR A 62 9.45 6.22 16.27
C THR A 62 10.16 7.27 15.42
N LEU A 63 10.28 8.49 15.94
CA LEU A 63 10.92 9.63 15.28
C LEU A 63 12.43 9.69 15.59
N ASP A 64 13.20 10.36 14.72
CA ASP A 64 14.64 10.60 14.87
C ASP A 64 14.99 11.49 16.07
N ARG A 65 14.04 12.29 16.57
CA ARG A 65 14.21 13.24 17.67
C ARG A 65 12.95 13.36 18.51
N LYS A 66 13.11 13.81 19.76
CA LYS A 66 11.99 14.07 20.67
C LYS A 66 11.08 15.16 20.09
N THR A 67 9.77 14.92 20.12
CA THR A 67 8.76 15.89 19.68
C THR A 67 8.03 16.52 20.85
N GLU A 68 7.56 17.76 20.66
CA GLU A 68 6.68 18.47 21.60
C GLU A 68 5.20 18.39 21.20
N ALA A 69 4.87 17.49 20.27
CA ALA A 69 3.50 17.23 19.85
C ALA A 69 2.65 16.67 20.99
N LYS A 70 1.33 16.88 20.90
CA LYS A 70 0.34 16.43 21.87
C LYS A 70 -0.71 15.56 21.20
N ALA A 71 -1.44 14.80 22.01
CA ALA A 71 -2.64 14.11 21.55
C ALA A 71 -3.61 15.12 20.92
N GLY A 72 -4.12 14.78 19.72
CA GLY A 72 -4.95 15.66 18.90
C GLY A 72 -4.19 16.44 17.81
N ASP A 73 -2.86 16.56 17.89
CA ASP A 73 -2.06 17.12 16.81
C ASP A 73 -2.02 16.17 15.59
N ARG A 74 -1.56 16.65 14.43
CA ARG A 74 -1.43 15.84 13.21
C ARG A 74 0.02 15.56 12.87
N LEU A 75 0.36 14.29 12.69
CA LEU A 75 1.64 13.83 12.15
C LEU A 75 1.51 13.60 10.64
N LEU A 76 2.23 14.42 9.86
CA LEU A 76 2.36 14.30 8.40
C LEU A 76 3.60 13.47 8.08
N LEU A 77 3.45 12.50 7.18
CA LEU A 77 4.51 11.62 6.72
C LEU A 77 4.52 11.56 5.19
N ASN A 78 5.71 11.62 4.60
CA ASN A 78 5.92 11.30 3.20
C ASN A 78 6.02 9.77 3.05
N LEU A 79 5.05 9.18 2.34
CA LEU A 79 4.98 7.75 2.10
C LEU A 79 5.92 7.34 0.95
N PRO A 80 6.32 6.05 0.86
CA PRO A 80 7.19 5.55 -0.22
C PRO A 80 6.64 5.80 -1.62
N SER A 81 5.31 5.83 -1.77
CA SER A 81 4.61 6.25 -2.99
C SER A 81 4.82 7.71 -3.42
N GLY A 82 5.51 8.53 -2.62
CA GLY A 82 5.78 9.96 -2.89
C GLY A 82 4.67 10.91 -2.46
N GLY A 83 3.56 10.40 -1.92
CA GLY A 83 2.46 11.19 -1.36
C GLY A 83 2.64 11.53 0.12
N THR A 84 2.18 12.70 0.55
CA THR A 84 2.13 13.06 1.97
C THR A 84 0.76 12.72 2.56
N GLN A 85 0.73 11.98 3.67
CA GLN A 85 -0.49 11.68 4.41
C GLN A 85 -0.37 12.13 5.86
N GLY A 86 -1.45 12.67 6.43
CA GLY A 86 -1.50 13.11 7.83
C GLY A 86 -2.46 12.28 8.67
N ARG A 87 -2.01 11.85 9.85
CA ARG A 87 -2.83 11.14 10.86
C ARG A 87 -2.89 11.91 12.17
N THR A 88 -3.98 11.74 12.91
CA THR A 88 -4.13 12.33 14.24
C THR A 88 -3.30 11.54 15.24
N ILE A 89 -2.59 12.27 16.10
CA ILE A 89 -1.77 11.70 17.18
C ILE A 89 -2.71 11.34 18.34
N GLU A 90 -2.65 10.08 18.76
CA GLU A 90 -3.36 9.57 19.94
C GLU A 90 -2.53 9.80 21.21
N SER A 91 -1.23 9.52 21.15
CA SER A 91 -0.32 9.71 22.28
C SER A 91 1.13 9.95 21.82
N VAL A 92 1.93 10.56 22.71
CA VAL A 92 3.35 10.84 22.50
C VAL A 92 4.13 10.44 23.75
N ASP A 93 5.15 9.60 23.57
CA ASP A 93 6.12 9.25 24.60
C ASP A 93 7.55 9.48 24.08
N GLY A 94 8.07 10.68 24.31
CA GLY A 94 9.40 11.09 23.89
C GLY A 94 9.59 11.10 22.36
N HIS A 95 10.16 10.01 21.84
CA HIS A 95 10.40 9.82 20.40
C HIS A 95 9.29 8.98 19.74
N VAL A 96 8.46 8.30 20.53
CA VAL A 96 7.43 7.40 20.04
C VAL A 96 6.10 8.17 19.94
N VAL A 97 5.51 8.16 18.76
CA VAL A 97 4.22 8.79 18.47
C VAL A 97 3.25 7.70 18.01
N THR A 98 2.15 7.54 18.74
CA THR A 98 1.07 6.62 18.34
C THR A 98 -0.01 7.41 17.64
N VAL A 99 -0.38 6.99 16.42
CA VAL A 99 -1.44 7.61 15.62
C VAL A 99 -2.74 6.82 15.70
N THR A 100 -3.87 7.48 15.48
CA THR A 100 -5.20 6.86 15.64
C THR A 100 -5.55 5.80 14.58
N ALA A 101 -4.80 5.74 13.47
CA ALA A 101 -5.02 4.81 12.38
C ALA A 101 -3.76 4.63 11.54
N GLU A 102 -3.58 3.44 10.97
CA GLU A 102 -2.47 3.14 10.07
C GLU A 102 -2.49 4.03 8.81
N TYR A 103 -1.31 4.26 8.24
CA TYR A 103 -1.16 4.94 6.96
C TYR A 103 -1.62 4.03 5.80
N ALA A 104 -1.99 4.61 4.66
CA ALA A 104 -2.51 3.87 3.51
C ALA A 104 -1.47 2.89 2.91
N GLU A 105 -0.20 3.18 3.14
CA GLU A 105 0.95 2.34 2.83
C GLU A 105 1.84 2.33 4.07
N ARG A 106 2.53 1.21 4.34
CA ARG A 106 3.46 1.14 5.47
C ARG A 106 4.56 2.17 5.26
N PRO A 107 4.71 3.18 6.15
CA PRO A 107 5.83 4.10 6.07
C PRO A 107 7.14 3.36 6.31
N GLU A 108 8.17 3.68 5.54
CA GLU A 108 9.51 3.12 5.69
C GLU A 108 10.31 3.89 6.76
N PRO A 109 11.39 3.30 7.30
CA PRO A 109 12.41 4.07 8.00
C PRO A 109 12.95 5.19 7.11
N GLU A 110 13.39 6.29 7.73
CA GLU A 110 13.92 7.49 7.10
C GLU A 110 12.90 8.34 6.30
N CYS A 111 11.59 8.07 6.39
CA CYS A 111 10.55 8.94 5.84
C CYS A 111 10.54 10.32 6.50
N VAL A 112 10.40 11.39 5.70
CA VAL A 112 10.28 12.76 6.22
C VAL A 112 8.96 12.94 6.95
N TRP A 113 9.00 13.52 8.15
CA TRP A 113 7.80 13.87 8.92
C TRP A 113 7.72 15.36 9.25
N ALA A 114 6.50 15.84 9.43
CA ALA A 114 6.18 17.18 9.93
C ALA A 114 4.97 17.13 10.87
N ILE A 115 4.85 18.10 11.79
CA ILE A 115 3.74 18.15 12.75
C ILE A 115 2.94 19.44 12.61
N GLU A 116 1.62 19.31 12.59
CA GLU A 116 0.67 20.42 12.63
C GLU A 116 -0.21 20.37 13.88
N SER A 117 -0.47 21.55 14.45
CA SER A 117 -1.33 21.76 15.63
C SER A 117 -2.13 23.05 15.43
N ASP A 118 -3.22 23.28 16.17
CA ASP A 118 -4.04 24.50 15.99
C ASP A 118 -3.27 25.81 16.23
N SER A 119 -2.18 25.73 16.99
CA SER A 119 -1.27 26.86 17.24
C SER A 119 -0.04 26.90 16.33
N LEU A 120 0.17 25.89 15.48
CA LEU A 120 1.29 25.81 14.54
C LEU A 120 0.90 25.04 13.27
N ARG A 121 0.84 25.72 12.13
CA ARG A 121 0.72 25.12 10.80
C ARG A 121 2.06 25.18 10.07
N VAL A 122 2.36 24.18 9.24
CA VAL A 122 3.62 24.14 8.49
C VAL A 122 3.57 25.19 7.38
N GLN A 123 4.64 25.97 7.22
CA GLN A 123 4.70 27.01 6.19
C GLN A 123 4.74 26.37 4.80
N GLN A 124 3.88 26.85 3.91
CA GLN A 124 3.84 26.40 2.52
C GLN A 124 4.72 27.25 1.63
N TYR A 125 5.35 26.60 0.66
CA TYR A 125 6.23 27.21 -0.33
C TYR A 125 5.89 26.67 -1.72
N ARG A 126 5.94 27.54 -2.72
CA ARG A 126 5.85 27.16 -4.12
C ARG A 126 7.26 26.93 -4.66
N VAL A 127 7.53 25.74 -5.16
CA VAL A 127 8.81 25.39 -5.77
C VAL A 127 9.01 26.21 -7.06
N VAL A 128 10.14 26.89 -7.14
CA VAL A 128 10.56 27.71 -8.29
C VAL A 128 11.62 26.97 -9.11
N GLY A 129 12.46 26.17 -8.45
CA GLY A 129 13.50 25.39 -9.12
C GLY A 129 13.92 24.18 -8.31
N VAL A 130 14.30 23.13 -9.04
CA VAL A 130 14.90 21.90 -8.51
C VAL A 130 16.18 21.67 -9.29
N LYS A 131 17.30 21.54 -8.58
CA LYS A 131 18.61 21.29 -9.16
C LYS A 131 19.15 19.97 -8.61
N ASP A 132 19.41 19.01 -9.50
CA ASP A 132 20.18 17.81 -9.18
C ASP A 132 21.66 18.21 -8.97
N ASN A 133 22.24 17.84 -7.84
CA ASN A 133 23.63 18.13 -7.51
C ASN A 133 24.60 17.02 -7.98
N ASN A 134 24.09 15.93 -8.60
CA ASN A 134 24.84 14.77 -9.07
C ASN A 134 25.59 13.99 -7.97
N ASP A 135 25.15 14.10 -6.72
CA ASP A 135 25.71 13.42 -5.54
C ASP A 135 24.62 12.73 -4.69
N SER A 136 23.45 12.43 -5.31
CA SER A 136 22.24 11.93 -4.65
C SER A 136 21.57 12.94 -3.70
N THR A 137 21.89 14.23 -3.84
CA THR A 137 21.16 15.34 -3.23
C THR A 137 20.56 16.27 -4.28
N PHE A 138 19.48 16.94 -3.89
CA PHE A 138 18.76 17.90 -4.71
C PHE A 138 18.65 19.23 -3.96
N THR A 139 18.89 20.33 -4.66
CA THR A 139 18.67 21.68 -4.13
C THR A 139 17.31 22.20 -4.58
N ILE A 140 16.46 22.54 -3.62
CA ILE A 140 15.11 23.07 -3.84
C ILE A 140 15.12 24.57 -3.55
N SER A 141 14.71 25.38 -4.52
CA SER A 141 14.46 26.82 -4.36
C SER A 141 12.96 27.07 -4.43
N ALA A 142 12.40 27.70 -3.40
CA ALA A 142 10.95 27.89 -3.30
C ALA A 142 10.58 29.25 -2.70
N ALA A 143 9.49 29.86 -3.18
CA ALA A 143 8.96 31.14 -2.69
C ALA A 143 7.77 30.92 -1.75
N ALA A 144 7.62 31.75 -0.73
CA ALA A 144 6.56 31.62 0.26
C ALA A 144 5.18 31.60 -0.43
N HIS A 145 4.38 30.60 -0.09
CA HIS A 145 3.04 30.45 -0.60
C HIS A 145 2.04 30.74 0.51
N ASP A 146 1.11 31.64 0.23
CA ASP A 146 -0.02 31.94 1.10
C ASP A 146 -1.30 31.50 0.39
N PRO A 147 -1.90 30.36 0.79
CA PRO A 147 -3.07 29.80 0.14
C PRO A 147 -4.31 30.70 0.28
N ASP A 148 -4.35 31.56 1.32
CA ASP A 148 -5.52 32.39 1.65
C ASP A 148 -5.41 33.80 1.03
N LYS A 149 -4.33 34.08 0.30
CA LYS A 149 -4.03 35.40 -0.31
C LYS A 149 -5.08 35.83 -1.33
N TYR A 150 -5.51 34.94 -2.22
CA TYR A 150 -6.50 35.27 -3.25
C TYR A 150 -7.87 35.56 -2.64
N ALA A 151 -8.32 34.74 -1.69
CA ALA A 151 -9.56 34.97 -0.95
C ALA A 151 -9.58 36.34 -0.24
N ARG A 152 -8.46 36.75 0.40
CA ARG A 152 -8.35 38.09 1.03
C ARG A 152 -8.36 39.26 0.03
N ILE A 153 -7.85 39.05 -1.18
CA ILE A 153 -7.82 40.07 -2.24
C ILE A 153 -9.20 40.23 -2.88
N ASP A 154 -9.90 39.13 -3.13
CA ASP A 154 -11.16 39.13 -3.87
C ASP A 154 -12.38 39.45 -2.99
N SER A 155 -12.43 38.92 -1.76
CA SER A 155 -13.59 39.08 -0.85
C SER A 155 -13.45 40.20 0.18
N GLY A 156 -12.24 40.75 0.36
CA GLY A 156 -11.95 41.72 1.40
C GLY A 156 -12.01 41.17 2.83
N ALA A 157 -12.22 39.85 3.01
CA ALA A 157 -12.30 39.21 4.31
C ALA A 157 -10.98 39.31 5.09
N ILE A 158 -11.06 39.63 6.39
CA ILE A 158 -9.95 39.49 7.32
C ILE A 158 -9.91 38.01 7.70
N ILE A 159 -9.07 37.25 7.00
CA ILE A 159 -8.79 35.85 7.33
C ILE A 159 -7.55 35.83 8.20
N ASP A 160 -7.70 35.36 9.44
CA ASP A 160 -6.60 35.15 10.37
C ASP A 160 -5.49 34.35 9.67
N SER A 161 -4.28 34.90 9.70
CA SER A 161 -3.13 34.26 9.07
C SER A 161 -2.83 32.93 9.77
N ARG A 162 -2.62 31.86 9.01
CA ARG A 162 -2.18 30.56 9.55
C ARG A 162 -1.01 30.76 10.52
N PRO A 163 -1.10 30.27 11.77
CA PRO A 163 -0.05 30.49 12.75
C PRO A 163 1.16 29.62 12.39
N ILE A 164 2.13 30.20 11.69
CA ILE A 164 3.34 29.50 11.22
C ILE A 164 4.51 29.55 12.22
N SER A 165 4.28 30.22 13.35
CA SER A 165 5.23 30.36 14.45
C SER A 165 4.47 30.39 15.77
N VAL A 166 4.99 29.69 16.79
CA VAL A 166 4.53 29.84 18.17
C VAL A 166 5.25 30.98 18.91
N ILE A 167 6.19 31.68 18.23
CA ILE A 167 6.84 32.89 18.74
C ILE A 167 5.84 34.05 18.61
N PRO A 168 5.29 34.61 19.71
CA PRO A 168 4.21 35.57 19.61
C PRO A 168 4.70 36.93 19.04
N PRO A 169 4.07 37.49 18.00
CA PRO A 169 4.21 38.90 17.68
C PRO A 169 3.38 39.74 18.68
N GLY A 170 3.99 40.13 19.80
CA GLY A 170 3.67 41.37 20.52
C GLY A 170 2.25 41.60 21.06
N LYS A 171 1.58 40.63 21.70
CA LYS A 171 0.35 40.92 22.47
C LYS A 171 0.71 41.60 23.80
N GLN A 172 0.41 42.89 23.95
CA GLN A 172 0.56 43.61 25.23
C GLN A 172 -0.65 43.31 26.13
N SER A 173 -0.38 42.78 27.34
CA SER A 173 -1.42 42.51 28.34
C SER A 173 -2.03 43.81 28.89
N ALA A 174 -3.32 43.78 29.24
CA ALA A 174 -3.98 44.92 29.88
C ALA A 174 -3.57 45.06 31.35
N PRO A 175 -3.50 46.29 31.91
CA PRO A 175 -3.27 46.52 33.33
C PRO A 175 -4.29 45.81 34.23
N ALA A 176 -3.84 45.31 35.38
CA ALA A 176 -4.68 44.68 36.40
C ALA A 176 -4.64 45.50 37.70
N ASN A 177 -5.62 45.24 38.60
CA ASN A 177 -5.74 45.87 39.92
C ASN A 177 -5.76 47.40 39.88
N ILE A 178 -6.64 47.99 39.06
CA ILE A 178 -6.83 49.45 39.04
C ILE A 178 -7.62 49.85 40.29
N VAL A 179 -6.93 50.48 41.24
CA VAL A 179 -7.48 50.92 42.52
C VAL A 179 -7.70 52.42 42.49
N VAL A 180 -8.90 52.85 42.90
CA VAL A 180 -9.33 54.25 42.97
C VAL A 180 -9.58 54.62 44.43
N GLU A 181 -8.81 55.59 44.93
CA GLU A 181 -8.84 56.07 46.30
C GLU A 181 -8.85 57.60 46.33
N SER A 182 -9.07 58.18 47.51
CA SER A 182 -8.89 59.60 47.74
C SER A 182 -8.21 59.86 49.07
N TYR A 183 -7.53 61.00 49.14
CA TYR A 183 -6.98 61.51 50.38
C TYR A 183 -7.19 63.02 50.46
N SER A 184 -7.41 63.51 51.68
CA SER A 184 -7.52 64.93 51.95
C SER A 184 -6.13 65.53 52.17
N VAL A 185 -5.84 66.61 51.47
CA VAL A 185 -4.65 67.44 51.68
C VAL A 185 -5.10 68.78 52.23
N VAL A 186 -4.58 69.16 53.40
CA VAL A 186 -4.78 70.51 53.93
C VAL A 186 -3.81 71.46 53.23
N ASN A 187 -4.33 72.33 52.38
CA ASN A 187 -3.56 73.36 51.70
C ASN A 187 -4.07 74.74 52.17
N GLN A 188 -3.20 75.54 52.81
CA GLN A 188 -3.53 76.87 53.34
C GLN A 188 -4.76 76.90 54.28
N GLY A 189 -4.89 75.89 55.15
CA GLY A 189 -6.01 75.81 56.12
C GLY A 189 -7.33 75.27 55.54
N ILE A 190 -7.35 74.86 54.27
CA ILE A 190 -8.52 74.26 53.61
C ILE A 190 -8.22 72.78 53.29
N SER A 191 -9.13 71.89 53.68
CA SER A 191 -9.10 70.46 53.31
C SER A 191 -9.54 70.30 51.85
N VAL A 192 -8.62 69.90 50.97
CA VAL A 192 -8.88 69.64 49.55
C VAL A 192 -8.77 68.14 49.29
N GLU A 193 -9.88 67.54 48.87
CA GLU A 193 -9.90 66.13 48.50
C GLU A 193 -9.17 65.91 47.15
N THR A 194 -8.27 64.94 47.10
CA THR A 194 -7.47 64.57 45.93
C THR A 194 -7.74 63.12 45.56
N LEU A 195 -8.09 62.86 44.30
CA LEU A 195 -8.23 61.53 43.71
C LEU A 195 -6.85 60.92 43.51
N GLN A 196 -6.63 59.71 43.99
CA GLN A 196 -5.42 58.91 43.78
C GLN A 196 -5.76 57.60 43.09
N VAL A 197 -5.00 57.27 42.05
CA VAL A 197 -5.21 56.04 41.29
C VAL A 197 -3.89 55.33 41.06
N HIS A 198 -3.88 54.01 41.29
CA HIS A 198 -2.71 53.17 41.03
C HIS A 198 -3.12 51.80 40.45
N TRP A 199 -2.22 51.16 39.72
CA TRP A 199 -2.41 49.83 39.14
C TRP A 199 -1.12 49.00 39.15
N THR A 200 -1.23 47.70 38.87
CA THR A 200 -0.05 46.83 38.78
C THR A 200 0.70 47.07 37.48
N ALA A 201 2.03 47.23 37.56
CA ALA A 201 2.88 47.37 36.38
C ALA A 201 2.80 46.13 35.47
N VAL A 202 2.64 46.34 34.17
CA VAL A 202 2.50 45.26 33.19
C VAL A 202 3.87 44.96 32.57
N GLN A 203 4.20 43.67 32.48
CA GLN A 203 5.43 43.21 31.84
C GLN A 203 5.53 43.73 30.40
N ASN A 204 6.72 44.21 30.03
CA ASN A 204 7.05 44.81 28.72
C ASN A 204 6.33 46.13 28.38
N ALA A 205 5.58 46.74 29.30
CA ALA A 205 5.02 48.07 29.12
C ALA A 205 6.08 49.15 29.43
N ILE A 206 6.22 50.13 28.52
CA ILE A 206 7.08 51.31 28.70
C ILE A 206 6.28 52.57 29.03
N ALA A 207 4.96 52.56 28.80
CA ALA A 207 4.06 53.67 29.10
C ALA A 207 2.62 53.21 29.33
N TYR A 208 1.84 54.08 29.96
CA TYR A 208 0.42 53.94 30.23
C TYR A 208 -0.36 55.18 29.78
N GLU A 209 -1.58 54.95 29.31
CA GLU A 209 -2.56 56.00 29.07
C GLU A 209 -3.77 55.74 29.97
N ALA A 210 -4.19 56.79 30.69
CA ALA A 210 -5.27 56.72 31.66
C ALA A 210 -6.32 57.81 31.40
N GLN A 211 -7.57 57.51 31.74
CA GLN A 211 -8.68 58.45 31.69
C GLN A 211 -9.59 58.23 32.89
N TRP A 212 -10.15 59.31 33.41
CA TRP A 212 -11.12 59.26 34.51
C TRP A 212 -12.41 59.98 34.13
N ARG A 213 -13.51 59.57 34.76
CA ARG A 213 -14.78 60.30 34.67
C ARG A 213 -15.49 60.30 36.01
N ARG A 214 -16.30 61.33 36.24
CA ARG A 214 -17.20 61.48 37.38
C ARG A 214 -18.64 61.29 36.90
N ASN A 215 -19.39 60.41 37.56
CA ASN A 215 -20.75 60.01 37.21
C ASN A 215 -20.81 59.58 35.72
N GLU A 216 -21.83 60.03 35.00
CA GLU A 216 -22.01 59.79 33.55
C GLU A 216 -21.38 60.90 32.69
N GLY A 217 -20.44 61.67 33.25
CA GLY A 217 -19.75 62.74 32.54
C GLY A 217 -18.78 62.24 31.46
N ASN A 218 -18.22 63.19 30.72
CA ASN A 218 -17.20 62.93 29.70
C ASN A 218 -15.91 62.36 30.32
N TRP A 219 -15.19 61.53 29.55
CA TRP A 219 -13.86 61.05 29.93
C TRP A 219 -12.84 62.18 29.85
N ILE A 220 -12.09 62.37 30.93
CA ILE A 220 -11.02 63.35 31.05
C ILE A 220 -9.68 62.61 30.93
N ASN A 221 -8.82 63.08 30.01
CA ASN A 221 -7.53 62.47 29.73
C ASN A 221 -6.49 62.81 30.81
N VAL A 222 -5.71 61.82 31.21
CA VAL A 222 -4.49 61.99 31.99
C VAL A 222 -3.29 61.96 31.03
N PRO A 223 -2.27 62.81 31.22
CA PRO A 223 -1.04 62.74 30.43
C PRO A 223 -0.41 61.34 30.45
N ARG A 224 0.07 60.88 29.28
CA ARG A 224 0.77 59.59 29.13
C ARG A 224 2.00 59.56 30.06
N SER A 225 2.18 58.45 30.77
CA SER A 225 3.22 58.33 31.79
C SER A 225 3.81 56.92 31.85
N SER A 226 5.06 56.77 32.29
CA SER A 226 5.71 55.47 32.51
C SER A 226 5.46 54.90 33.91
N VAL A 227 4.93 55.70 34.84
CA VAL A 227 4.56 55.26 36.18
C VAL A 227 3.13 54.71 36.23
N ALA A 228 2.89 53.76 37.13
CA ALA A 228 1.61 53.06 37.25
C ALA A 228 0.62 53.76 38.20
N SER A 229 0.60 55.11 38.21
CA SER A 229 -0.27 55.92 39.07
C SER A 229 -0.45 57.36 38.57
N PHE A 230 -1.50 58.05 39.04
CA PHE A 230 -1.69 59.50 38.90
C PHE A 230 -2.60 60.08 40.00
N ASP A 231 -2.51 61.40 40.22
CA ASP A 231 -3.31 62.14 41.19
C ASP A 231 -4.06 63.33 40.54
N VAL A 232 -5.26 63.65 41.05
CA VAL A 232 -6.09 64.81 40.62
C VAL A 232 -6.62 65.57 41.84
N SER A 233 -6.19 66.81 42.02
CA SER A 233 -6.57 67.65 43.18
C SER A 233 -7.90 68.40 42.95
N GLY A 234 -8.63 68.70 44.03
CA GLY A 234 -9.82 69.55 43.97
C GLY A 234 -11.07 68.84 43.47
N ILE A 235 -11.23 67.55 43.81
CA ILE A 235 -12.35 66.76 43.32
C ILE A 235 -13.66 67.10 44.06
N TYR A 236 -14.78 67.01 43.34
CA TYR A 236 -16.12 67.09 43.91
C TYR A 236 -16.65 65.70 44.29
N ALA A 237 -17.61 65.63 45.20
CA ALA A 237 -18.25 64.37 45.56
C ALA A 237 -18.94 63.70 44.35
N GLY A 238 -18.80 62.38 44.20
CA GLY A 238 -19.41 61.64 43.10
C GLY A 238 -18.85 60.23 42.90
N ARG A 239 -19.34 59.54 41.86
CA ARG A 239 -18.92 58.18 41.48
C ARG A 239 -17.82 58.26 40.43
N TYR A 240 -16.66 57.71 40.70
CA TYR A 240 -15.49 57.77 39.84
C TYR A 240 -15.20 56.41 39.22
N ILE A 241 -14.93 56.42 37.91
CA ILE A 241 -14.41 55.26 37.17
C ILE A 241 -13.17 55.70 36.42
N VAL A 242 -12.15 54.85 36.44
CA VAL A 242 -10.90 55.04 35.69
C VAL A 242 -10.73 53.92 34.68
N ARG A 243 -10.17 54.22 33.52
CA ARG A 243 -9.67 53.20 32.59
C ARG A 243 -8.23 53.44 32.20
N VAL A 244 -7.47 52.36 32.04
CA VAL A 244 -6.03 52.39 31.76
C VAL A 244 -5.67 51.36 30.69
N ARG A 245 -4.74 51.69 29.80
CA ARG A 245 -4.10 50.74 28.87
C ARG A 245 -2.58 50.85 28.89
N ALA A 246 -1.89 49.74 28.64
CA ALA A 246 -0.44 49.64 28.61
C ALA A 246 0.10 49.70 27.17
N ILE A 247 1.29 50.26 26.98
CA ILE A 247 1.96 50.40 25.68
C ILE A 247 3.38 49.84 25.76
N ASN A 248 3.76 48.96 24.84
CA ASN A 248 5.09 48.34 24.80
C ASN A 248 6.10 49.11 23.93
N ALA A 249 7.35 48.64 23.88
CA ALA A 249 8.42 49.26 23.11
C ALA A 249 8.18 49.30 21.58
N ALA A 250 7.24 48.50 21.07
CA ALA A 250 6.82 48.51 19.67
C ALA A 250 5.58 49.41 19.43
N GLU A 251 5.22 50.27 20.38
CA GLU A 251 4.01 51.12 20.37
C GLU A 251 2.69 50.34 20.23
N VAL A 252 2.68 49.05 20.59
CA VAL A 252 1.46 48.24 20.60
C VAL A 252 0.75 48.40 21.94
N SER A 253 -0.50 48.88 21.88
CA SER A 253 -1.36 49.08 23.04
C SER A 253 -2.12 47.82 23.43
N SER A 254 -2.30 47.59 24.73
CA SER A 254 -3.31 46.65 25.24
C SER A 254 -4.74 47.17 24.99
N GLY A 255 -5.72 46.31 25.24
CA GLY A 255 -7.10 46.77 25.48
C GLY A 255 -7.21 47.67 26.74
N TRP A 256 -8.30 48.43 26.84
CA TRP A 256 -8.61 49.22 28.04
C TRP A 256 -9.05 48.32 29.19
N ALA A 257 -8.39 48.43 30.33
CA ALA A 257 -8.85 47.88 31.61
C ALA A 257 -9.59 48.96 32.40
N TYR A 258 -10.65 48.56 33.11
CA TYR A 258 -11.51 49.46 33.89
C TYR A 258 -11.36 49.20 35.39
N SER A 259 -11.38 50.25 36.19
CA SER A 259 -11.52 50.16 37.65
C SER A 259 -12.96 49.77 38.02
N GLN A 260 -13.14 49.31 39.25
CA GLN A 260 -14.47 49.33 39.86
C GLN A 260 -14.92 50.78 40.09
N GLU A 261 -16.23 51.03 40.05
CA GLU A 261 -16.81 52.33 40.38
C GLU A 261 -16.62 52.60 41.87
N LYS A 262 -16.06 53.77 42.21
CA LYS A 262 -15.82 54.18 43.60
C LYS A 262 -16.46 55.53 43.89
N THR A 263 -17.24 55.63 44.95
CA THR A 263 -17.78 56.91 45.43
C THR A 263 -16.76 57.61 46.31
N LEU A 264 -16.42 58.85 45.97
CA LEU A 264 -15.45 59.69 46.70
C LEU A 264 -16.14 60.90 47.34
N THR A 265 -15.67 61.29 48.53
CA THR A 265 -16.22 62.36 49.37
C THR A 265 -15.50 63.69 49.12
N GLY A 266 -15.68 64.28 47.94
CA GLY A 266 -15.14 65.60 47.60
C GLY A 266 -16.06 66.76 48.02
N LYS A 267 -15.81 67.98 47.52
CA LYS A 267 -16.66 69.17 47.76
C LYS A 267 -18.10 68.94 47.28
N ILE A 268 -19.08 69.46 48.03
CA ILE A 268 -20.52 69.30 47.75
C ILE A 268 -21.13 70.69 47.47
N GLY A 269 -21.80 70.86 46.32
CA GLY A 269 -22.59 72.06 45.99
C GLY A 269 -21.85 73.20 45.25
N LEU A 270 -22.64 74.14 44.70
CA LEU A 270 -22.18 75.45 44.20
C LEU A 270 -21.79 76.36 45.39
N PRO A 271 -20.99 77.42 45.19
CA PRO A 271 -20.72 78.41 46.23
C PRO A 271 -22.01 79.05 46.77
N SER A 272 -22.07 79.34 48.07
CA SER A 272 -23.22 80.00 48.70
C SER A 272 -23.16 81.53 48.50
N ALA A 273 -24.32 82.19 48.47
CA ALA A 273 -24.42 83.65 48.30
C ALA A 273 -23.94 84.43 49.54
N PRO A 274 -23.51 85.71 49.40
CA PRO A 274 -23.28 86.60 50.53
C PRO A 274 -24.47 86.65 51.49
N VAL A 275 -24.20 86.76 52.79
CA VAL A 275 -25.23 86.87 53.83
C VAL A 275 -25.28 88.30 54.38
N SER A 276 -26.45 88.70 54.92
CA SER A 276 -26.65 89.99 55.60
C SER A 276 -26.34 91.24 54.76
N LEU A 277 -26.78 91.28 53.50
CA LEU A 277 -26.69 92.52 52.71
C LEU A 277 -27.65 93.57 53.29
N THR A 278 -27.13 94.73 53.69
CA THR A 278 -27.90 95.82 54.30
C THR A 278 -27.51 97.18 53.70
N THR A 279 -28.42 98.15 53.79
CA THR A 279 -28.25 99.52 53.32
C THR A 279 -28.37 100.52 54.46
N THR A 280 -27.72 101.67 54.36
CA THR A 280 -27.87 102.79 55.31
C THR A 280 -27.98 104.11 54.55
N SER A 281 -29.01 104.89 54.87
CA SER A 281 -29.28 106.21 54.30
C SER A 281 -28.21 107.22 54.71
N LEU A 282 -27.64 107.92 53.73
CA LEU A 282 -26.74 109.05 53.94
C LEU A 282 -27.34 110.29 53.26
N LEU A 283 -26.99 111.48 53.74
CA LEU A 283 -27.29 112.71 53.02
C LEU A 283 -26.55 112.65 51.67
N HIS A 284 -27.31 112.63 50.57
CA HIS A 284 -26.81 112.41 49.21
C HIS A 284 -26.11 111.06 48.94
N GLY A 285 -26.41 109.97 49.65
CA GLY A 285 -25.78 108.67 49.39
C GLY A 285 -26.41 107.46 50.10
N VAL A 286 -25.89 106.27 49.82
CA VAL A 286 -26.25 105.00 50.48
C VAL A 286 -25.00 104.14 50.70
N GLN A 287 -24.85 103.56 51.88
CA GLN A 287 -23.81 102.57 52.19
C GLN A 287 -24.36 101.13 52.14
N LEU A 288 -23.58 100.18 51.60
CA LEU A 288 -23.84 98.74 51.60
C LEU A 288 -22.84 97.97 52.48
N ASN A 289 -23.33 96.96 53.21
CA ASN A 289 -22.50 96.03 53.98
C ASN A 289 -23.01 94.59 53.84
N TRP A 290 -22.11 93.59 53.75
CA TRP A 290 -22.43 92.14 53.71
C TRP A 290 -21.42 91.27 54.49
N ALA A 291 -21.65 89.96 54.54
CA ALA A 291 -20.78 88.97 55.16
C ALA A 291 -20.63 87.69 54.31
N PHE A 292 -19.54 86.96 54.49
CA PHE A 292 -19.26 85.70 53.79
C PHE A 292 -19.84 84.50 54.58
N PRO A 293 -20.52 83.53 53.92
CA PRO A 293 -21.04 82.34 54.58
C PRO A 293 -19.91 81.39 55.03
N GLU A 294 -20.18 80.52 56.01
CA GLU A 294 -19.20 79.52 56.47
C GLU A 294 -18.80 78.58 55.32
N GLY A 295 -17.51 78.23 55.22
CA GLY A 295 -16.98 77.37 54.15
C GLY A 295 -16.68 78.07 52.81
N SER A 296 -16.76 79.40 52.73
CA SER A 296 -16.49 80.19 51.51
C SER A 296 -15.03 80.67 51.35
N GLY A 297 -14.07 79.99 51.99
CA GLY A 297 -12.64 80.37 51.96
C GLY A 297 -11.96 80.22 50.59
N ASP A 298 -12.64 79.60 49.62
CA ASP A 298 -12.25 79.49 48.23
C ASP A 298 -12.86 80.58 47.34
N THR A 299 -13.52 81.59 47.92
CA THR A 299 -14.03 82.77 47.22
C THR A 299 -12.90 83.57 46.59
N GLN A 300 -13.09 83.97 45.33
CA GLN A 300 -12.22 84.91 44.63
C GLN A 300 -12.70 86.36 44.83
N LYS A 301 -14.00 86.64 44.66
CA LYS A 301 -14.60 88.00 44.71
C LYS A 301 -16.10 88.00 45.01
N THR A 302 -16.61 89.17 45.42
CA THR A 302 -18.05 89.52 45.50
C THR A 302 -18.41 90.52 44.41
N GLU A 303 -19.45 90.24 43.62
CA GLU A 303 -19.98 91.15 42.59
C GLU A 303 -21.21 91.89 43.13
N LEU A 304 -21.29 93.22 42.93
CA LEU A 304 -22.40 94.09 43.38
C LEU A 304 -23.19 94.69 42.20
N GLN A 305 -24.51 94.78 42.36
CA GLN A 305 -25.40 95.47 41.43
C GLN A 305 -26.38 96.39 42.15
N TYR A 306 -26.84 97.43 41.44
CA TYR A 306 -27.92 98.31 41.89
C TYR A 306 -28.97 98.52 40.80
N SER A 307 -30.19 98.89 41.17
CA SER A 307 -31.31 99.12 40.25
C SER A 307 -32.17 100.29 40.72
N PRO A 308 -32.74 101.11 39.81
CA PRO A 308 -33.73 102.12 40.17
C PRO A 308 -35.10 101.51 40.53
N ASN A 309 -35.28 100.19 40.38
CA ASN A 309 -36.55 99.51 40.64
C ASN A 309 -36.38 98.33 41.62
N PRO A 310 -37.38 98.04 42.47
CA PRO A 310 -37.34 96.91 43.42
C PRO A 310 -37.23 95.54 42.77
N THR A 311 -37.63 95.42 41.50
CA THR A 311 -37.61 94.17 40.74
C THR A 311 -36.28 93.92 40.03
N GLY A 312 -35.32 94.84 40.12
CA GLY A 312 -34.04 94.73 39.42
C GLY A 312 -34.11 95.08 37.93
N ASN A 313 -35.24 95.59 37.43
CA ASN A 313 -35.34 96.03 36.03
C ASN A 313 -34.46 97.28 35.83
N GLY A 314 -33.56 97.21 34.85
CA GLY A 314 -32.49 98.20 34.68
C GLY A 314 -31.36 98.06 35.71
N ALA A 315 -31.10 96.84 36.22
CA ALA A 315 -29.95 96.57 37.08
C ALA A 315 -28.63 96.91 36.37
N MET A 316 -27.81 97.70 37.04
CA MET A 316 -26.49 98.12 36.59
C MET A 316 -25.44 97.51 37.52
N ALA A 317 -24.29 97.16 36.93
CA ALA A 317 -23.12 96.77 37.72
C ALA A 317 -22.66 97.95 38.57
N LEU A 318 -22.46 97.71 39.87
CA LEU A 318 -21.95 98.72 40.80
C LEU A 318 -20.44 98.58 40.94
N SER A 319 -19.96 97.42 41.39
CA SER A 319 -18.52 97.15 41.60
C SER A 319 -18.25 95.67 41.91
N ASP A 320 -17.00 95.23 41.71
CA ASP A 320 -16.48 93.93 42.16
C ASP A 320 -15.52 94.14 43.33
N VAL A 321 -15.76 93.46 44.45
CA VAL A 321 -14.95 93.56 45.67
C VAL A 321 -14.22 92.23 45.92
N THR A 322 -12.89 92.24 45.88
CA THR A 322 -12.06 91.03 46.06
C THR A 322 -12.17 90.48 47.49
N TYR A 323 -12.18 89.15 47.65
CA TYR A 323 -12.15 88.52 48.97
C TYR A 323 -10.88 88.94 49.75
N PRO A 324 -10.96 89.32 51.04
CA PRO A 324 -12.11 89.22 51.96
C PRO A 324 -12.91 90.52 52.17
N GLY A 325 -12.94 91.46 51.20
CA GLY A 325 -13.68 92.74 51.36
C GLY A 325 -15.20 92.56 51.42
N ASN A 326 -15.90 93.31 52.31
CA ASN A 326 -17.31 93.09 52.63
C ASN A 326 -18.22 94.35 52.79
N SER A 327 -17.81 95.51 52.29
CA SER A 327 -18.61 96.75 52.31
C SER A 327 -18.35 97.64 51.09
N TYR A 328 -19.31 98.48 50.71
CA TYR A 328 -19.19 99.44 49.59
C TYR A 328 -20.08 100.69 49.80
N GLN A 329 -19.63 101.90 49.40
CA GLN A 329 -20.42 103.14 49.51
C GLN A 329 -20.73 103.76 48.15
N GLN A 330 -21.98 104.18 47.93
CA GLN A 330 -22.43 104.93 46.76
C GLN A 330 -22.84 106.36 47.18
N MET A 331 -22.14 107.36 46.65
CA MET A 331 -22.36 108.79 46.94
C MET A 331 -22.84 109.55 45.71
N GLY A 332 -23.46 110.73 45.90
CA GLY A 332 -23.88 111.64 44.83
C GLY A 332 -25.37 111.58 44.44
N LEU A 333 -26.25 111.11 45.34
CA LEU A 333 -27.69 110.92 45.08
C LEU A 333 -28.53 112.19 45.40
N GLN A 334 -29.71 112.35 44.76
CA GLN A 334 -30.67 113.43 45.11
C GLN A 334 -31.36 113.14 46.45
N ILE A 335 -31.89 114.18 47.12
CA ILE A 335 -32.71 114.04 48.35
C ILE A 335 -33.92 113.14 48.05
N ALA A 336 -34.28 112.23 48.95
CA ALA A 336 -35.30 111.19 48.74
C ALA A 336 -35.03 110.19 47.58
N ALA A 337 -33.85 110.21 46.93
CA ALA A 337 -33.56 109.26 45.86
C ALA A 337 -33.40 107.84 46.40
N THR A 338 -34.06 106.89 45.74
CA THR A 338 -34.15 105.49 46.16
C THR A 338 -33.58 104.55 45.10
N PHE A 339 -32.74 103.59 45.52
CA PHE A 339 -32.22 102.50 44.69
C PHE A 339 -32.31 101.15 45.44
N TRP A 340 -32.23 100.05 44.70
CA TRP A 340 -32.21 98.68 45.24
C TRP A 340 -30.89 97.98 44.90
N TYR A 341 -30.34 97.19 45.82
CA TYR A 341 -29.01 96.61 45.72
C TYR A 341 -29.00 95.08 45.92
N ARG A 342 -28.05 94.36 45.29
CA ARG A 342 -27.81 92.91 45.50
C ARG A 342 -26.34 92.52 45.31
N ALA A 343 -25.94 91.33 45.79
CA ALA A 343 -24.58 90.81 45.75
C ALA A 343 -24.50 89.30 45.39
N ARG A 344 -23.36 88.80 44.88
CA ARG A 344 -23.06 87.35 44.74
C ARG A 344 -21.57 87.03 44.87
N ILE A 345 -21.20 85.77 45.13
CA ILE A 345 -19.83 85.27 45.28
C ILE A 345 -19.40 84.47 44.04
N VAL A 346 -18.12 84.55 43.68
CA VAL A 346 -17.48 83.71 42.65
C VAL A 346 -16.28 82.97 43.28
N ASP A 347 -16.18 81.64 43.11
CA ASP A 347 -15.07 80.82 43.62
C ASP A 347 -13.83 80.83 42.71
N ARG A 348 -12.68 80.34 43.21
CA ARG A 348 -11.40 80.27 42.46
C ARG A 348 -11.43 79.33 41.24
N LEU A 349 -12.46 78.48 41.11
CA LEU A 349 -12.66 77.58 39.97
C LEU A 349 -13.65 78.17 38.94
N GLY A 350 -14.19 79.36 39.19
CA GLY A 350 -15.10 80.07 38.31
C GLY A 350 -16.58 79.73 38.50
N ASN A 351 -16.96 79.03 39.58
CA ASN A 351 -18.37 78.80 39.88
C ASN A 351 -18.99 80.02 40.58
N GLU A 352 -20.21 80.37 40.19
CA GLU A 352 -20.94 81.51 40.73
C GLU A 352 -22.00 81.06 41.75
N SER A 353 -22.16 81.82 42.84
CA SER A 353 -23.29 81.67 43.74
C SER A 353 -24.57 82.28 43.14
N PRO A 354 -25.75 81.93 43.67
CA PRO A 354 -26.96 82.73 43.46
C PRO A 354 -26.76 84.19 43.91
N TRP A 355 -27.56 85.10 43.36
CA TRP A 355 -27.65 86.49 43.82
C TRP A 355 -28.43 86.59 45.14
N THR A 356 -28.08 87.56 45.99
CA THR A 356 -28.96 87.95 47.10
C THR A 356 -30.26 88.57 46.58
N VAL A 357 -31.26 88.65 47.45
CA VAL A 357 -32.45 89.47 47.20
C VAL A 357 -32.10 90.95 47.09
N TRP A 358 -32.98 91.72 46.46
CA TRP A 358 -32.85 93.17 46.34
C TRP A 358 -33.15 93.86 47.67
N VAL A 359 -32.28 94.77 48.10
CA VAL A 359 -32.41 95.56 49.33
C VAL A 359 -32.49 97.04 49.00
N GLN A 360 -33.53 97.73 49.46
CA GLN A 360 -33.76 99.15 49.19
C GLN A 360 -32.80 100.02 50.00
N GLY A 361 -32.31 101.12 49.42
CA GLY A 361 -31.63 102.21 50.13
C GLY A 361 -32.07 103.57 49.58
N MET A 362 -32.26 104.55 50.45
CA MET A 362 -32.81 105.88 50.12
C MET A 362 -32.00 107.01 50.77
N ALA A 363 -31.95 108.21 50.17
CA ALA A 363 -31.48 109.45 50.82
C ALA A 363 -32.63 110.18 51.59
N SER A 364 -32.41 110.93 52.69
CA SER A 364 -33.43 111.46 53.68
C SER A 364 -34.49 112.52 53.19
N ASP A 365 -35.66 112.76 53.89
CA ASP A 365 -36.85 113.55 53.39
C ASP A 365 -37.84 114.44 54.33
N ASP A 366 -37.52 115.04 55.50
CA ASP A 366 -38.49 115.69 56.49
C ASP A 366 -38.67 117.28 56.51
N ILE A 367 -39.92 117.91 56.53
CA ILE A 367 -40.28 119.42 56.48
C ILE A 367 -41.74 120.01 56.86
N GLY A 368 -42.36 119.90 58.07
CA GLY A 368 -43.86 120.06 58.28
C GLY A 368 -44.66 121.30 58.84
N GLU A 369 -44.16 122.51 59.17
CA GLU A 369 -44.87 123.45 60.12
C GLU A 369 -45.84 124.56 59.56
N TYR A 370 -46.27 124.56 58.29
CA TYR A 370 -46.78 125.79 57.61
C TYR A 370 -48.32 126.02 57.53
N TYR A 371 -49.23 125.06 57.79
CA TYR A 371 -50.62 125.12 57.25
C TYR A 371 -51.82 125.39 58.20
N ASP A 372 -51.72 125.33 59.53
CA ASP A 372 -52.92 125.21 60.40
C ASP A 372 -53.72 126.51 60.73
N LYS A 373 -53.29 127.72 60.35
CA LYS A 373 -53.87 128.99 60.88
C LYS A 373 -55.05 129.60 60.11
N LEU A 374 -55.40 129.11 58.92
CA LEU A 374 -56.36 129.77 58.02
C LEU A 374 -57.85 129.40 58.24
N THR A 375 -58.13 128.32 58.96
CA THR A 375 -59.46 127.67 58.96
C THR A 375 -60.48 128.29 59.93
N ASP A 376 -60.06 128.88 61.04
CA ASP A 376 -60.96 129.25 62.14
C ASP A 376 -61.76 130.55 61.93
N ALA A 377 -61.48 131.35 60.88
CA ALA A 377 -61.92 132.74 60.80
C ALA A 377 -63.27 133.03 60.09
N ILE A 378 -63.92 132.07 59.42
CA ILE A 378 -64.87 132.40 58.32
C ILE A 378 -66.26 131.73 58.38
N LYS A 379 -66.54 130.90 59.38
CA LYS A 379 -67.68 129.95 59.37
C LYS A 379 -69.11 130.50 59.59
N ASP A 380 -69.31 131.74 60.04
CA ASP A 380 -70.63 132.26 60.48
C ASP A 380 -71.17 133.46 59.66
N THR A 381 -70.79 133.61 58.38
CA THR A 381 -71.19 134.76 57.53
C THR A 381 -72.26 134.41 56.50
N GLU A 382 -73.02 135.39 55.98
CA GLU A 382 -74.03 135.19 54.90
C GLU A 382 -73.43 134.55 53.63
N ALA A 383 -72.13 134.72 53.37
CA ALA A 383 -71.40 134.03 52.31
C ALA A 383 -71.36 132.49 52.48
N TRP A 384 -71.45 131.99 53.72
CA TRP A 384 -71.52 130.56 54.01
C TRP A 384 -72.86 129.94 53.57
N GLN A 385 -73.96 130.72 53.55
CA GLN A 385 -75.26 130.25 53.06
C GLN A 385 -75.36 130.26 51.54
N GLU A 386 -74.67 131.18 50.86
CA GLU A 386 -74.49 131.14 49.40
C GLU A 386 -73.63 129.94 48.97
N SER A 387 -72.59 129.62 49.77
CA SER A 387 -71.78 128.41 49.59
C SER A 387 -72.59 127.10 49.72
N GLN A 388 -73.71 127.08 50.46
CA GLN A 388 -74.61 125.93 50.53
C GLN A 388 -75.44 125.71 49.26
N ARG A 389 -75.86 126.77 48.55
CA ARG A 389 -76.51 126.63 47.24
C ARG A 389 -75.52 126.22 46.15
N ASP A 390 -74.31 126.77 46.17
CA ASP A 390 -73.24 126.33 45.29
C ASP A 390 -72.95 124.84 45.49
N MET A 391 -73.03 124.31 46.72
CA MET A 391 -72.87 122.88 46.98
C MET A 391 -73.95 122.00 46.35
N GLU A 392 -75.22 122.44 46.26
CA GLU A 392 -76.29 121.69 45.58
C GLU A 392 -76.15 121.71 44.05
N GLU A 393 -75.72 122.82 43.47
CA GLU A 393 -75.39 122.91 42.03
C GLU A 393 -74.12 122.11 41.68
N THR A 394 -73.14 122.11 42.59
CA THR A 394 -71.94 121.25 42.51
C THR A 394 -72.31 119.76 42.60
N HIS A 395 -73.33 119.39 43.39
CA HIS A 395 -73.79 118.00 43.47
C HIS A 395 -74.41 117.50 42.16
N LYS A 396 -75.13 118.36 41.45
CA LYS A 396 -75.70 118.04 40.14
C LYS A 396 -74.62 117.87 39.07
N THR A 397 -73.63 118.77 39.03
CA THR A 397 -72.47 118.64 38.12
C THR A 397 -71.58 117.44 38.47
N LEU A 398 -71.44 117.08 39.74
CA LEU A 398 -70.75 115.85 40.17
C LEU A 398 -71.48 114.58 39.70
N THR A 399 -72.82 114.58 39.65
CA THR A 399 -73.59 113.45 39.15
C THR A 399 -73.43 113.30 37.63
N GLU A 400 -73.47 114.39 36.89
CA GLU A 400 -73.18 114.41 35.44
C GLU A 400 -71.74 113.97 35.15
N THR A 401 -70.78 114.36 36.00
CA THR A 401 -69.37 113.91 35.91
C THR A 401 -69.24 112.42 36.23
N ALA A 402 -69.98 111.90 37.21
CA ALA A 402 -69.97 110.48 37.56
C ALA A 402 -70.57 109.59 36.45
N ASP A 403 -71.61 110.06 35.76
CA ASP A 403 -72.16 109.36 34.60
C ASP A 403 -71.21 109.42 33.37
N ALA A 404 -70.53 110.56 33.16
CA ALA A 404 -69.46 110.65 32.15
C ALA A 404 -68.28 109.70 32.43
N ILE A 405 -67.87 109.57 33.70
CA ILE A 405 -66.83 108.60 34.12
C ILE A 405 -67.32 107.16 33.88
N ARG A 406 -68.60 106.86 34.12
CA ARG A 406 -69.15 105.51 33.84
C ARG A 406 -69.13 105.19 32.35
N GLU A 407 -69.51 106.14 31.50
CA GLU A 407 -69.42 105.98 30.04
C GLU A 407 -67.97 105.83 29.58
N GLU A 408 -67.03 106.58 30.15
CA GLU A 408 -65.59 106.46 29.87
C GLU A 408 -65.04 105.09 30.30
N VAL A 409 -65.41 104.60 31.49
CA VAL A 409 -65.01 103.27 31.97
C VAL A 409 -65.61 102.17 31.09
N GLU A 410 -66.86 102.31 30.65
CA GLU A 410 -67.48 101.35 29.74
C GLU A 410 -66.78 101.34 28.36
N GLN A 411 -66.37 102.50 27.85
CA GLN A 411 -65.53 102.60 26.65
C GLN A 411 -64.17 101.93 26.86
N GLN A 412 -63.45 102.22 27.95
CA GLN A 412 -62.16 101.60 28.26
C GLN A 412 -62.27 100.07 28.39
N VAL A 413 -63.33 99.56 29.03
CA VAL A 413 -63.58 98.11 29.12
C VAL A 413 -63.81 97.50 27.74
N ASN A 414 -64.56 98.19 26.87
CA ASN A 414 -64.77 97.73 25.49
C ASN A 414 -63.47 97.75 24.67
N GLU A 415 -62.64 98.78 24.81
CA GLU A 415 -61.32 98.87 24.18
C GLU A 415 -60.36 97.77 24.67
N ILE A 416 -60.34 97.51 25.98
CA ILE A 416 -59.56 96.42 26.58
C ILE A 416 -60.04 95.07 26.04
N ASN A 417 -61.34 94.82 25.99
CA ASN A 417 -61.89 93.57 25.44
C ASN A 417 -61.55 93.40 23.96
N GLN A 418 -61.57 94.49 23.18
CA GLN A 418 -61.14 94.49 21.80
C GLN A 418 -59.64 94.16 21.67
N SER A 419 -58.79 94.81 22.47
CA SER A 419 -57.35 94.54 22.51
C SER A 419 -57.02 93.11 22.93
N ILE A 420 -57.74 92.56 23.92
CA ILE A 420 -57.62 91.16 24.34
C ILE A 420 -58.00 90.23 23.18
N ASN A 421 -59.11 90.50 22.49
CA ASN A 421 -59.55 89.68 21.35
C ASN A 421 -58.56 89.74 20.18
N GLU A 422 -58.01 90.92 19.88
CA GLU A 422 -56.97 91.10 18.87
C GLU A 422 -55.69 90.35 19.24
N THR A 423 -55.26 90.45 20.50
CA THR A 423 -54.08 89.74 21.03
C THR A 423 -54.30 88.24 21.01
N ALA A 424 -55.45 87.74 21.47
CA ALA A 424 -55.81 86.33 21.42
C ALA A 424 -55.89 85.82 19.97
N GLY A 425 -56.40 86.63 19.05
CA GLY A 425 -56.40 86.34 17.61
C GLY A 425 -54.97 86.27 17.03
N GLY A 426 -54.08 87.16 17.45
CA GLY A 426 -52.66 87.13 17.10
C GLY A 426 -51.94 85.88 17.62
N ILE A 427 -52.15 85.54 18.90
CA ILE A 427 -51.59 84.33 19.52
C ILE A 427 -52.09 83.07 18.81
N ARG A 428 -53.40 82.98 18.50
CA ARG A 428 -53.94 81.83 17.74
C ARG A 428 -53.28 81.68 16.38
N LYS A 429 -53.14 82.76 15.61
CA LYS A 429 -52.43 82.74 14.32
C LYS A 429 -50.98 82.30 14.47
N GLN A 430 -50.29 82.75 15.53
CA GLN A 430 -48.92 82.34 15.80
C GLN A 430 -48.83 80.84 16.13
N VAL A 431 -49.71 80.33 16.99
CA VAL A 431 -49.78 78.91 17.36
C VAL A 431 -50.11 78.05 16.14
N ASP A 432 -51.09 78.44 15.33
CA ASP A 432 -51.43 77.74 14.08
C ASP A 432 -50.26 77.73 13.10
N GLY A 433 -49.52 78.84 12.98
CA GLY A 433 -48.30 78.93 12.17
C GLY A 433 -47.17 78.02 12.69
N GLN A 434 -46.99 77.94 14.01
CA GLN A 434 -46.04 77.03 14.63
C GLN A 434 -46.44 75.56 14.42
N ILE A 435 -47.71 75.20 14.60
CA ILE A 435 -48.24 73.86 14.35
C ILE A 435 -48.05 73.49 12.87
N ALA A 436 -48.37 74.38 11.93
CA ALA A 436 -48.16 74.13 10.50
C ALA A 436 -46.68 73.89 10.18
N THR A 437 -45.78 74.63 10.81
CA THR A 437 -44.32 74.48 10.65
C THR A 437 -43.84 73.13 11.20
N VAL A 438 -44.28 72.75 12.40
CA VAL A 438 -43.97 71.46 13.02
C VAL A 438 -44.49 70.31 12.16
N ASN A 439 -45.75 70.39 11.71
CA ASN A 439 -46.35 69.37 10.85
C ASN A 439 -45.58 69.22 9.53
N LYS A 440 -45.18 70.34 8.91
CA LYS A 440 -44.35 70.31 7.70
C LYS A 440 -43.02 69.61 7.95
N SER A 441 -42.31 69.98 9.02
CA SER A 441 -41.03 69.35 9.39
C SER A 441 -41.19 67.86 9.71
N MET A 442 -42.29 67.47 10.37
CA MET A 442 -42.59 66.07 10.67
C MET A 442 -42.80 65.26 9.39
N THR A 443 -43.56 65.78 8.42
CA THR A 443 -43.76 65.14 7.11
C THR A 443 -42.44 65.01 6.36
N GLU A 444 -41.63 66.07 6.31
CA GLU A 444 -40.30 66.03 5.65
C GLU A 444 -39.38 64.99 6.31
N ASN A 445 -39.40 64.88 7.64
CA ASN A 445 -38.66 63.84 8.36
C ASN A 445 -39.18 62.43 8.06
N ILE A 446 -40.51 62.23 7.99
CA ILE A 446 -41.12 60.94 7.63
C ILE A 446 -40.71 60.53 6.20
N ASP A 447 -40.77 61.47 5.25
CA ASP A 447 -40.37 61.22 3.87
C ASP A 447 -38.90 60.86 3.76
N LEU A 448 -38.02 61.57 4.50
CA LEU A 448 -36.59 61.26 4.56
C LEU A 448 -36.33 59.87 5.15
N VAL A 449 -37.02 59.51 6.24
CA VAL A 449 -36.90 58.18 6.86
C VAL A 449 -37.38 57.10 5.88
N ASN A 450 -38.51 57.30 5.21
CA ASN A 450 -39.04 56.36 4.22
C ASN A 450 -38.08 56.19 3.03
N GLN A 451 -37.50 57.29 2.54
CA GLN A 451 -36.50 57.24 1.48
C GLN A 451 -35.25 56.46 1.93
N THR A 452 -34.75 56.75 3.13
CA THR A 452 -33.59 56.05 3.71
C THR A 452 -33.86 54.55 3.87
N LEU A 453 -35.05 54.17 4.33
CA LEU A 453 -35.47 52.77 4.46
C LEU A 453 -35.57 52.09 3.10
N ASN A 454 -36.15 52.74 2.09
CA ASN A 454 -36.24 52.19 0.74
C ASN A 454 -34.86 51.99 0.09
N ASP A 455 -33.93 52.94 0.28
CA ASP A 455 -32.56 52.82 -0.21
C ASP A 455 -31.81 51.69 0.49
N ALA A 456 -32.01 51.53 1.81
CA ALA A 456 -31.46 50.42 2.58
C ALA A 456 -32.02 49.07 2.09
N ILE A 457 -33.34 48.96 1.88
CA ILE A 457 -34.00 47.76 1.36
C ILE A 457 -33.46 47.42 -0.05
N SER A 458 -33.34 48.42 -0.92
CA SER A 458 -32.80 48.24 -2.27
C SER A 458 -31.36 47.72 -2.24
N THR A 459 -30.53 48.28 -1.34
CA THR A 459 -29.14 47.85 -1.14
C THR A 459 -29.04 46.41 -0.62
N VAL A 460 -29.89 46.05 0.35
CA VAL A 460 -29.97 44.68 0.89
C VAL A 460 -30.43 43.71 -0.20
N ASN A 461 -31.48 44.04 -0.95
CA ASN A 461 -31.99 43.20 -2.04
C ASN A 461 -30.92 42.98 -3.13
N LYS A 462 -30.18 44.03 -3.49
CA LYS A 462 -29.06 43.91 -4.42
C LYS A 462 -27.98 42.97 -3.87
N SER A 463 -27.58 43.15 -2.61
CA SER A 463 -26.58 42.30 -1.97
C SER A 463 -27.02 40.83 -1.89
N ILE A 464 -28.30 40.59 -1.62
CA ILE A 464 -28.89 39.24 -1.63
C ILE A 464 -28.83 38.64 -3.04
N ASN A 465 -29.24 39.40 -4.08
CA ASN A 465 -29.22 38.91 -5.45
C ASN A 465 -27.79 38.63 -5.96
N ASP A 466 -26.83 39.49 -5.62
CA ASP A 466 -25.42 39.27 -5.93
C ASP A 466 -24.91 37.99 -5.24
N ALA A 467 -25.22 37.81 -3.95
CA ALA A 467 -24.86 36.59 -3.22
C ALA A 467 -25.51 35.32 -3.81
N VAL A 468 -26.78 35.38 -4.23
CA VAL A 468 -27.46 34.27 -4.91
C VAL A 468 -26.79 33.95 -6.24
N SER A 469 -26.40 34.97 -7.02
CA SER A 469 -25.68 34.79 -8.28
C SER A 469 -24.31 34.15 -8.06
N ASP A 470 -23.57 34.58 -7.04
CA ASP A 470 -22.27 34.01 -6.69
C ASP A 470 -22.40 32.55 -6.23
N ILE A 471 -23.43 32.24 -5.43
CA ILE A 471 -23.75 30.87 -5.01
C ILE A 471 -24.06 30.00 -6.21
N ASN A 472 -24.94 30.45 -7.12
CA ASN A 472 -25.30 29.69 -8.31
C ASN A 472 -24.07 29.42 -9.20
N THR A 473 -23.22 30.44 -9.40
CA THR A 473 -21.97 30.29 -10.16
C THR A 473 -21.03 29.27 -9.51
N SER A 474 -20.90 29.32 -8.18
CA SER A 474 -20.10 28.35 -7.42
C SER A 474 -20.66 26.93 -7.52
N VAL A 475 -21.98 26.76 -7.45
CA VAL A 475 -22.66 25.47 -7.58
C VAL A 475 -22.48 24.90 -8.99
N ASP A 476 -22.67 25.72 -10.03
CA ASP A 476 -22.47 25.32 -11.43
C ASP A 476 -21.02 24.87 -11.68
N GLN A 477 -20.04 25.57 -11.10
CA GLN A 477 -18.64 25.17 -11.18
C GLN A 477 -18.38 23.84 -10.47
N GLN A 478 -18.95 23.63 -9.27
CA GLN A 478 -18.84 22.36 -8.56
C GLN A 478 -19.46 21.21 -9.36
N ILE A 479 -20.62 21.42 -9.98
CA ILE A 479 -21.27 20.43 -10.86
C ILE A 479 -20.37 20.12 -12.06
N ALA A 480 -19.77 21.14 -12.69
CA ALA A 480 -18.85 20.94 -13.81
C ALA A 480 -17.60 20.15 -13.40
N ASP A 481 -17.02 20.44 -12.23
CA ASP A 481 -15.86 19.74 -11.70
C ASP A 481 -16.18 18.28 -11.37
N VAL A 482 -17.35 18.02 -10.76
CA VAL A 482 -17.84 16.66 -10.51
C VAL A 482 -18.06 15.89 -11.81
N ASN A 483 -18.69 16.49 -12.82
CA ASN A 483 -18.89 15.87 -14.13
C ASN A 483 -17.56 15.55 -14.82
N LYS A 484 -16.58 16.43 -14.71
CA LYS A 484 -15.23 16.22 -15.24
C LYS A 484 -14.51 15.07 -14.52
N ALA A 485 -14.60 15.02 -13.19
CA ALA A 485 -14.05 13.93 -12.40
C ALA A 485 -14.72 12.58 -12.73
N LEU A 486 -16.05 12.56 -12.90
CA LEU A 486 -16.80 11.37 -13.28
C LEU A 486 -16.39 10.87 -14.68
N THR A 487 -16.26 11.77 -15.65
CA THR A 487 -15.82 11.44 -17.02
C THR A 487 -14.38 10.89 -17.04
N ALA A 488 -13.49 11.49 -16.24
CA ALA A 488 -12.12 11.00 -16.09
C ALA A 488 -12.08 9.63 -15.40
N GLY A 489 -12.92 9.42 -14.38
CA GLY A 489 -13.09 8.14 -13.68
C GLY A 489 -13.60 7.03 -14.61
N ASP A 490 -14.63 7.32 -15.41
CA ASP A 490 -15.17 6.37 -16.41
C ASP A 490 -14.12 6.00 -17.46
N SER A 491 -13.37 6.99 -17.95
CA SER A 491 -12.27 6.76 -18.89
C SER A 491 -11.15 5.91 -18.28
N ALA A 492 -10.80 6.14 -17.01
CA ALA A 492 -9.79 5.37 -16.29
C ALA A 492 -10.27 3.92 -16.06
N LEU A 493 -11.52 3.74 -15.63
CA LEU A 493 -12.13 2.43 -15.43
C LEU A 493 -12.16 1.62 -16.74
N LYS A 494 -12.53 2.27 -17.85
CA LYS A 494 -12.51 1.64 -19.18
C LYS A 494 -11.11 1.18 -19.59
N SER A 495 -10.09 1.98 -19.29
CA SER A 495 -8.68 1.62 -19.54
C SER A 495 -8.22 0.46 -18.65
N GLN A 496 -8.60 0.45 -17.38
CA GLN A 496 -8.33 -0.66 -16.46
C GLN A 496 -9.00 -1.96 -16.94
N LEU A 497 -10.27 -1.89 -17.35
CA LEU A 497 -11.00 -3.03 -17.91
C LEU A 497 -10.32 -3.56 -19.17
N GLN A 498 -9.90 -2.68 -20.09
CA GLN A 498 -9.14 -3.10 -21.28
C GLN A 498 -7.80 -3.76 -20.92
N THR A 499 -7.11 -3.24 -19.90
CA THR A 499 -5.85 -3.81 -19.42
C THR A 499 -6.06 -5.21 -18.85
N VAL A 500 -7.10 -5.39 -18.02
CA VAL A 500 -7.49 -6.70 -17.47
C VAL A 500 -7.91 -7.66 -18.58
N GLU A 501 -8.73 -7.21 -19.54
CA GLU A 501 -9.16 -8.00 -20.69
C GLU A 501 -7.96 -8.49 -21.52
N ASN A 502 -7.00 -7.60 -21.78
CA ASN A 502 -5.77 -7.95 -22.50
C ASN A 502 -4.88 -8.92 -21.71
N GLY A 503 -4.76 -8.71 -20.39
CA GLY A 503 -4.03 -9.63 -19.51
C GLY A 503 -4.66 -11.03 -19.46
N LEU A 504 -5.99 -11.11 -19.44
CA LEU A 504 -6.73 -12.36 -19.52
C LEU A 504 -6.53 -13.06 -20.87
N LYS A 505 -6.64 -12.32 -21.98
CA LYS A 505 -6.36 -12.85 -23.34
C LYS A 505 -4.95 -13.41 -23.43
N GLN A 506 -3.96 -12.72 -22.87
CA GLN A 506 -2.58 -13.19 -22.86
C GLN A 506 -2.41 -14.44 -22.00
N SER A 507 -3.01 -14.49 -20.81
CA SER A 507 -2.96 -15.65 -19.92
C SER A 507 -3.60 -16.88 -20.55
N ILE A 508 -4.76 -16.72 -21.21
CA ILE A 508 -5.42 -17.78 -21.98
C ILE A 508 -4.53 -18.24 -23.14
N ALA A 509 -3.91 -17.33 -23.88
CA ALA A 509 -3.02 -17.69 -24.99
C ALA A 509 -1.78 -18.47 -24.51
N GLN A 510 -1.20 -18.07 -23.39
CA GLN A 510 -0.08 -18.78 -22.76
C GLN A 510 -0.50 -20.16 -22.28
N ALA A 511 -1.65 -20.28 -21.59
CA ALA A 511 -2.19 -21.55 -21.14
C ALA A 511 -2.47 -22.50 -22.32
N ASN A 512 -3.11 -22.01 -23.38
CA ASN A 512 -3.35 -22.77 -24.60
C ASN A 512 -2.05 -23.24 -25.25
N THR A 513 -1.01 -22.40 -25.29
CA THR A 513 0.31 -22.78 -25.81
C THR A 513 0.98 -23.84 -24.92
N GLY A 514 0.83 -23.70 -23.60
CA GLY A 514 1.32 -24.68 -22.63
C GLY A 514 0.65 -26.04 -22.79
N TRP A 515 -0.68 -26.06 -22.92
CA TRP A 515 -1.45 -27.28 -23.21
C TRP A 515 -1.09 -27.89 -24.55
N ASP A 516 -0.96 -27.09 -25.62
CA ASP A 516 -0.53 -27.59 -26.93
C ASP A 516 0.85 -28.26 -26.87
N LYS A 517 1.80 -27.66 -26.14
CA LYS A 517 3.11 -28.28 -25.89
C LYS A 517 3.01 -29.56 -25.06
N ALA A 518 2.24 -29.55 -23.98
CA ALA A 518 2.07 -30.72 -23.11
C ALA A 518 1.43 -31.89 -23.86
N VAL A 519 0.38 -31.63 -24.65
CA VAL A 519 -0.26 -32.64 -25.49
C VAL A 519 0.70 -33.17 -26.56
N LYS A 520 1.48 -32.30 -27.22
CA LYS A 520 2.49 -32.73 -28.19
C LYS A 520 3.58 -33.58 -27.56
N HIS A 521 4.05 -33.21 -26.37
CA HIS A 521 5.04 -33.96 -25.62
C HIS A 521 4.50 -35.33 -25.21
N GLU A 522 3.33 -35.39 -24.59
CA GLU A 522 2.66 -36.64 -24.22
C GLU A 522 2.41 -37.53 -25.45
N THR A 523 1.99 -36.93 -26.57
CA THR A 523 1.80 -37.68 -27.82
C THR A 523 3.14 -38.26 -28.31
N ALA A 524 4.22 -37.49 -28.26
CA ALA A 524 5.55 -37.95 -28.64
C ALA A 524 6.06 -39.06 -27.70
N ASP A 525 5.86 -38.93 -26.39
CA ASP A 525 6.23 -39.93 -25.39
C ASP A 525 5.46 -41.23 -25.60
N ARG A 526 4.14 -41.15 -25.82
CA ARG A 526 3.31 -42.33 -26.12
C ARG A 526 3.73 -43.00 -27.43
N ILE A 527 4.07 -42.23 -28.47
CA ILE A 527 4.62 -42.78 -29.72
C ILE A 527 5.95 -43.48 -29.44
N ALA A 528 6.83 -42.87 -28.66
CA ALA A 528 8.12 -43.45 -28.30
C ALA A 528 7.97 -44.75 -27.49
N ASP A 529 7.08 -44.77 -26.48
CA ASP A 529 6.77 -45.95 -25.68
C ASP A 529 6.18 -47.09 -26.54
N VAL A 530 5.21 -46.77 -27.41
CA VAL A 530 4.65 -47.75 -28.35
C VAL A 530 5.71 -48.30 -29.29
N ASN A 531 6.57 -47.44 -29.85
CA ASN A 531 7.67 -47.86 -30.71
C ASN A 531 8.69 -48.71 -29.96
N ALA A 532 9.01 -48.36 -28.71
CA ALA A 532 9.92 -49.14 -27.87
C ALA A 532 9.34 -50.52 -27.54
N LYS A 533 8.05 -50.60 -27.17
CA LYS A 533 7.34 -51.87 -26.95
C LYS A 533 7.25 -52.71 -28.22
N ALA A 534 7.00 -52.07 -29.37
CA ALA A 534 6.98 -52.75 -30.66
C ALA A 534 8.37 -53.30 -31.03
N ALA A 535 9.44 -52.53 -30.78
CA ALA A 535 10.82 -52.98 -30.98
C ALA A 535 11.17 -54.15 -30.05
N GLN A 536 10.81 -54.06 -28.76
CA GLN A 536 11.00 -55.16 -27.80
C GLN A 536 10.26 -56.43 -28.22
N ALA A 537 9.00 -56.31 -28.66
CA ALA A 537 8.24 -57.45 -29.15
C ALA A 537 8.85 -58.04 -30.43
N ALA A 538 9.36 -57.20 -31.34
CA ALA A 538 10.08 -57.65 -32.53
C ALA A 538 11.38 -58.39 -32.18
N ASP A 539 12.14 -57.88 -31.21
CA ASP A 539 13.37 -58.52 -30.71
C ASP A 539 13.07 -59.86 -30.02
N GLN A 540 12.00 -59.93 -29.23
CA GLN A 540 11.55 -61.19 -28.61
C GLN A 540 11.17 -62.23 -29.67
N LEU A 541 10.37 -61.84 -30.68
CA LEU A 541 10.01 -62.74 -31.78
C LEU A 541 11.23 -63.16 -32.60
N LEU A 542 12.21 -62.26 -32.80
CA LEU A 542 13.45 -62.58 -33.48
C LEU A 542 14.28 -63.58 -32.67
N ASN A 543 14.36 -63.42 -31.36
CA ASN A 543 15.03 -64.37 -30.48
C ASN A 543 14.33 -65.73 -30.48
N GLU A 544 13.00 -65.78 -30.32
CA GLU A 544 12.24 -67.03 -30.43
C GLU A 544 12.43 -67.70 -31.80
N LYS A 545 12.47 -66.92 -32.88
CA LYS A 545 12.78 -67.43 -34.21
C LYS A 545 14.18 -68.04 -34.25
N ASN A 546 15.19 -67.33 -33.75
CA ASN A 546 16.57 -67.81 -33.75
C ASN A 546 16.73 -69.08 -32.90
N GLU A 547 16.06 -69.17 -31.75
CA GLU A 547 16.01 -70.37 -30.92
C GLU A 547 15.35 -71.54 -31.66
N ARG A 548 14.23 -71.29 -32.35
CA ARG A 548 13.58 -72.31 -33.19
C ARG A 548 14.44 -72.75 -34.35
N VAL A 549 15.17 -71.84 -35.00
CA VAL A 549 16.13 -72.17 -36.07
C VAL A 549 17.24 -73.06 -35.51
N ALA A 550 17.83 -72.70 -34.38
CA ALA A 550 18.85 -73.52 -33.73
C ALA A 550 18.31 -74.91 -33.33
N ALA A 551 17.08 -74.99 -32.85
CA ALA A 551 16.43 -76.26 -32.56
C ALA A 551 16.21 -77.11 -33.83
N ILE A 552 15.86 -76.49 -34.96
CA ILE A 552 15.73 -77.17 -36.25
C ILE A 552 17.10 -77.67 -36.76
N ASP A 553 18.13 -76.84 -36.71
CA ASP A 553 19.50 -77.23 -37.14
C ASP A 553 20.04 -78.39 -36.29
N ASN A 554 19.78 -78.37 -34.98
CA ASN A 554 20.11 -79.47 -34.09
C ASN A 554 19.33 -80.75 -34.48
N LEU A 555 18.03 -80.63 -34.77
CA LEU A 555 17.22 -81.76 -35.23
C LEU A 555 17.73 -82.32 -36.57
N GLN A 556 18.12 -81.47 -37.51
CA GLN A 556 18.73 -81.87 -38.78
C GLN A 556 20.04 -82.61 -38.56
N THR A 557 20.89 -82.14 -37.64
CA THR A 557 22.13 -82.82 -37.26
C THR A 557 21.86 -84.20 -36.69
N ILE A 558 20.88 -84.31 -35.78
CA ILE A 558 20.46 -85.61 -35.20
C ILE A 558 19.96 -86.57 -36.30
N ILE A 559 19.18 -86.07 -37.26
CA ILE A 559 18.70 -86.88 -38.40
C ILE A 559 19.88 -87.32 -39.27
N GLN A 560 20.81 -86.40 -39.59
CA GLN A 560 21.99 -86.72 -40.40
C GLN A 560 22.88 -87.76 -39.71
N ASP A 561 23.17 -87.62 -38.42
CA ASP A 561 23.95 -88.59 -37.65
C ASP A 561 23.26 -89.97 -37.62
N GLY A 562 21.93 -89.99 -37.51
CA GLY A 562 21.13 -91.21 -37.62
C GLY A 562 21.25 -91.88 -38.99
N ASP A 563 21.13 -91.10 -40.07
CA ASP A 563 21.26 -91.58 -41.45
C ASP A 563 22.70 -92.06 -41.76
N GLU A 564 23.74 -91.37 -41.27
CA GLU A 564 25.14 -91.79 -41.39
C GLU A 564 25.43 -93.09 -40.64
N SER A 565 24.87 -93.24 -39.42
CA SER A 565 24.97 -94.48 -38.65
C SER A 565 24.30 -95.65 -39.38
N LEU A 566 23.11 -95.43 -39.94
CA LEU A 566 22.41 -96.43 -40.75
C LEU A 566 23.19 -96.77 -42.02
N ALA A 567 23.77 -95.78 -42.70
CA ALA A 567 24.61 -95.98 -43.88
C ALA A 567 25.86 -96.80 -43.57
N ARG A 568 26.52 -96.59 -42.41
CA ARG A 568 27.64 -97.42 -41.95
C ARG A 568 27.23 -98.87 -41.71
N GLN A 569 26.12 -99.11 -41.03
CA GLN A 569 25.62 -100.48 -40.80
C GLN A 569 25.28 -101.20 -42.13
N ILE A 570 24.68 -100.48 -43.08
CA ILE A 570 24.40 -101.02 -44.42
C ILE A 570 25.69 -101.29 -45.19
N ALA A 571 26.70 -100.42 -45.10
CA ALA A 571 28.00 -100.60 -45.74
C ALA A 571 28.76 -101.81 -45.16
N GLU A 572 28.71 -102.02 -43.85
CA GLU A 572 29.31 -103.19 -43.19
C GLU A 572 28.64 -104.51 -43.61
N ILE A 573 27.33 -104.51 -43.80
CA ILE A 573 26.57 -105.68 -44.30
C ILE A 573 26.85 -105.92 -45.79
N SER A 574 27.01 -104.86 -46.58
CA SER A 574 27.32 -104.92 -48.03
C SER A 574 28.77 -105.34 -48.32
N ALA A 575 29.72 -105.04 -47.42
CA ALA A 575 31.15 -105.28 -47.60
C ALA A 575 31.60 -106.74 -47.38
N GLY A 576 30.71 -107.68 -47.08
CA GLY A 576 31.00 -109.12 -47.18
C GLY A 576 32.12 -109.66 -46.27
N SER A 577 32.52 -108.95 -45.20
CA SER A 577 33.54 -109.42 -44.24
C SER A 577 33.03 -110.48 -43.26
N GLY A 578 31.80 -110.96 -43.43
CA GLY A 578 31.17 -112.02 -42.63
C GLY A 578 31.56 -113.45 -43.00
N GLN A 579 32.76 -113.73 -43.54
CA GLN A 579 33.29 -115.10 -43.53
C GLN A 579 33.91 -115.39 -42.16
N GLN A 580 33.11 -116.00 -41.30
CA GLN A 580 33.49 -116.35 -39.93
C GLN A 580 34.54 -117.49 -39.95
N PHE A 581 35.80 -117.19 -39.60
CA PHE A 581 36.93 -118.13 -39.50
C PHE A 581 37.23 -118.47 -38.02
N ASP A 582 37.05 -119.74 -37.64
CA ASP A 582 37.36 -120.32 -36.32
C ASP A 582 38.85 -120.71 -36.24
N SER A 583 39.65 -119.86 -35.59
CA SER A 583 41.11 -120.02 -35.46
C SER A 583 41.50 -120.94 -34.30
N PHE A 584 42.40 -121.90 -34.56
CA PHE A 584 43.07 -122.73 -33.55
C PHE A 584 44.30 -122.06 -32.93
N SER A 585 45.10 -121.40 -33.76
CA SER A 585 46.27 -120.64 -33.33
C SER A 585 46.46 -119.48 -34.28
N ILE A 586 46.71 -118.30 -33.74
CA ILE A 586 46.99 -117.09 -34.50
C ILE A 586 48.16 -116.36 -33.86
N TRP A 587 49.05 -115.85 -34.70
CA TRP A 587 50.20 -115.04 -34.34
C TRP A 587 50.05 -113.69 -35.01
N TYR A 588 50.14 -112.59 -34.24
CA TYR A 588 49.87 -111.24 -34.73
C TYR A 588 51.11 -110.36 -34.85
N PHE A 589 52.23 -110.74 -34.23
CA PHE A 589 53.54 -110.06 -34.34
C PHE A 589 53.55 -108.56 -33.96
N ASP A 590 52.47 -108.03 -33.38
CA ASP A 590 52.34 -106.62 -32.99
C ASP A 590 53.31 -106.19 -31.89
N LYS A 591 53.91 -107.13 -31.14
CA LYS A 591 54.76 -106.85 -29.96
C LYS A 591 56.15 -107.48 -30.02
N ASP A 592 56.22 -108.77 -30.33
CA ASP A 592 57.45 -109.56 -30.43
C ASP A 592 57.25 -110.70 -31.44
N ASN A 593 58.32 -111.43 -31.78
CA ASN A 593 58.31 -112.42 -32.87
C ASN A 593 57.53 -113.69 -32.54
N GLU A 594 56.90 -113.74 -31.37
CA GLU A 594 56.08 -114.82 -30.84
C GLU A 594 56.76 -116.20 -30.93
N GLY A 595 58.10 -116.23 -30.86
CA GLY A 595 58.93 -117.43 -30.90
C GLY A 595 59.26 -117.97 -32.30
N TRP A 596 59.00 -117.19 -33.35
CA TRP A 596 59.35 -117.55 -34.73
C TRP A 596 60.85 -117.39 -35.00
N THR A 597 61.45 -118.38 -35.69
CA THR A 597 62.91 -118.46 -35.90
C THR A 597 63.26 -118.84 -37.33
N GLU A 598 64.51 -118.60 -37.70
CA GLU A 598 65.05 -118.92 -39.04
C GLU A 598 65.75 -120.29 -39.08
N ASP A 599 66.13 -120.82 -37.92
CA ASP A 599 66.85 -122.09 -37.75
C ASP A 599 66.06 -123.10 -36.89
N ASP A 600 66.46 -124.39 -36.96
CA ASP A 600 65.81 -125.46 -36.19
C ASP A 600 66.16 -125.42 -34.70
N GLY A 601 67.35 -124.96 -34.35
CA GLY A 601 67.83 -124.85 -32.97
C GLY A 601 67.19 -123.70 -32.20
N GLY A 602 66.49 -122.79 -32.88
CA GLY A 602 65.85 -121.61 -32.32
C GLY A 602 66.85 -120.54 -31.87
N GLN A 603 68.08 -120.58 -32.39
CA GLN A 603 69.17 -119.66 -32.04
C GLN A 603 69.13 -118.36 -32.84
N VAL A 604 68.39 -118.33 -33.96
CA VAL A 604 68.23 -117.18 -34.85
C VAL A 604 66.77 -116.73 -34.83
N PRO A 605 66.37 -115.85 -33.87
CA PRO A 605 65.03 -115.28 -33.82
C PRO A 605 64.76 -114.40 -35.04
N MET A 606 63.53 -114.44 -35.54
CA MET A 606 63.10 -113.56 -36.62
C MET A 606 62.93 -112.11 -36.14
N GLN A 607 63.08 -111.16 -37.06
CA GLN A 607 62.94 -109.73 -36.77
C GLN A 607 61.49 -109.27 -36.94
N ILE A 608 61.10 -108.20 -36.24
CA ILE A 608 59.84 -107.49 -36.49
C ILE A 608 60.14 -106.04 -36.76
N THR A 609 59.40 -105.46 -37.71
CA THR A 609 59.37 -104.03 -37.96
C THR A 609 58.61 -103.26 -36.86
N ASP A 610 58.81 -101.94 -36.78
CA ASP A 610 58.06 -101.07 -35.86
C ASP A 610 56.53 -101.09 -36.10
N GLU A 611 56.11 -101.56 -37.28
CA GLU A 611 54.70 -101.71 -37.67
C GLU A 611 54.14 -103.11 -37.35
N GLY A 612 54.86 -103.96 -36.61
CA GLY A 612 54.36 -105.28 -36.21
C GLY A 612 54.44 -106.35 -37.31
N TRP A 613 55.33 -106.21 -38.30
CA TRP A 613 55.49 -107.21 -39.35
C TRP A 613 56.72 -108.09 -39.13
N LEU A 614 56.52 -109.41 -39.17
CA LEU A 614 57.57 -110.40 -39.11
C LEU A 614 58.39 -110.45 -40.41
N LYS A 615 59.72 -110.42 -40.29
CA LYS A 615 60.68 -110.40 -41.40
C LYS A 615 61.75 -111.49 -41.24
N ALA A 616 61.96 -112.28 -42.29
CA ALA A 616 63.11 -113.19 -42.40
C ALA A 616 64.35 -112.44 -42.90
N SER A 617 65.54 -112.82 -42.42
CA SER A 617 66.85 -112.23 -42.77
C SER A 617 67.70 -113.16 -43.64
N ASN A 618 67.45 -114.47 -43.62
CA ASN A 618 68.12 -115.45 -44.48
C ASN A 618 67.74 -115.32 -45.96
N SER A 619 68.59 -115.76 -46.88
CA SER A 619 68.34 -115.61 -48.33
C SER A 619 67.16 -116.43 -48.87
N THR A 620 66.61 -117.39 -48.12
CA THR A 620 65.47 -118.23 -48.52
C THR A 620 64.13 -117.79 -47.94
N ALA A 621 64.09 -116.66 -47.22
CA ALA A 621 62.93 -116.16 -46.49
C ALA A 621 62.18 -117.26 -45.71
N SER A 622 62.95 -118.13 -45.06
CA SER A 622 62.42 -119.27 -44.31
C SER A 622 61.97 -118.82 -42.92
N CYS A 623 60.67 -118.86 -42.66
CA CYS A 623 60.01 -118.50 -41.41
C CYS A 623 59.51 -119.78 -40.73
N ARG A 624 60.05 -120.14 -39.56
CA ARG A 624 59.67 -121.37 -38.85
C ARG A 624 58.84 -121.02 -37.62
N SER A 625 57.69 -121.67 -37.49
CA SER A 625 56.84 -121.53 -36.32
C SER A 625 57.59 -121.95 -35.04
N PRO A 626 57.15 -121.51 -33.86
CA PRO A 626 57.68 -122.02 -32.59
C PRO A 626 57.53 -123.54 -32.55
N ASN A 627 58.53 -124.24 -32.01
CA ASN A 627 58.51 -125.70 -31.91
C ASN A 627 57.60 -126.15 -30.75
N GLY A 628 56.93 -127.29 -30.91
CA GLY A 628 56.06 -127.86 -29.88
C GLY A 628 54.57 -127.50 -30.02
N GLN A 629 54.14 -127.03 -31.20
CA GLN A 629 52.72 -126.83 -31.50
C GLN A 629 51.93 -128.13 -31.34
N LYS A 630 50.62 -128.02 -31.09
CA LYS A 630 49.72 -129.18 -30.97
C LYS A 630 48.60 -129.12 -31.99
N ILE A 631 48.90 -128.71 -33.22
CA ILE A 631 47.89 -128.52 -34.27
C ILE A 631 47.34 -129.90 -34.71
N PRO A 632 46.04 -130.19 -34.51
CA PRO A 632 45.43 -131.42 -35.01
C PRO A 632 45.27 -131.34 -36.53
N GLY A 633 46.07 -132.14 -37.26
CA GLY A 633 46.13 -132.07 -38.72
C GLY A 633 44.83 -132.46 -39.45
N SER A 634 43.89 -133.10 -38.75
CA SER A 634 42.57 -133.48 -39.30
C SER A 634 41.50 -132.38 -39.19
N SER A 635 41.54 -131.56 -38.13
CA SER A 635 40.46 -130.60 -37.81
C SER A 635 40.76 -129.18 -38.28
N TYR A 636 42.05 -128.81 -38.30
CA TYR A 636 42.49 -127.48 -38.67
C TYR A 636 43.43 -127.61 -39.87
N ARG A 637 42.85 -127.38 -41.05
CA ARG A 637 43.50 -127.61 -42.34
C ARG A 637 43.61 -126.34 -43.17
N THR A 638 43.22 -125.20 -42.63
CA THR A 638 43.37 -123.92 -43.30
C THR A 638 44.40 -123.08 -42.56
N VAL A 639 45.44 -122.66 -43.28
CA VAL A 639 46.39 -121.65 -42.79
C VAL A 639 46.08 -120.36 -43.54
N MET A 640 45.75 -119.30 -42.82
CA MET A 640 45.63 -117.97 -43.39
C MET A 640 46.78 -117.11 -42.93
N LEU A 641 47.26 -116.21 -43.78
CA LEU A 641 48.24 -115.23 -43.37
C LEU A 641 48.09 -113.96 -44.19
N ARG A 642 48.39 -112.82 -43.57
CA ARG A 642 48.48 -111.55 -44.27
C ARG A 642 49.95 -111.23 -44.52
N ILE A 643 50.29 -111.07 -45.80
CA ILE A 643 51.66 -110.78 -46.24
C ILE A 643 51.72 -109.45 -46.98
N LYS A 644 52.89 -108.82 -46.95
CA LYS A 644 53.21 -107.62 -47.71
C LYS A 644 54.49 -107.84 -48.50
N ARG A 645 54.46 -107.51 -49.80
CA ARG A 645 55.65 -107.52 -50.65
C ARG A 645 56.37 -106.17 -50.54
N VAL A 646 57.69 -106.20 -50.43
CA VAL A 646 58.55 -105.02 -50.50
C VAL A 646 59.54 -105.23 -51.66
N GLY A 647 59.55 -104.30 -52.62
CA GLY A 647 60.27 -104.47 -53.88
C GLY A 647 59.62 -105.50 -54.81
N ASN A 648 60.43 -106.26 -55.53
CA ASN A 648 60.01 -107.33 -56.44
C ASN A 648 60.72 -108.68 -56.14
N PRO A 649 60.55 -109.26 -54.93
CA PRO A 649 61.15 -110.55 -54.57
C PRO A 649 60.61 -111.71 -55.42
N ALA A 650 61.48 -112.63 -55.82
CA ALA A 650 61.07 -113.84 -56.55
C ALA A 650 60.25 -114.77 -55.66
N TRP A 651 58.99 -115.05 -56.03
CA TRP A 651 58.08 -115.91 -55.27
C TRP A 651 58.58 -117.36 -55.22
N LYS A 652 58.67 -117.91 -54.00
CA LYS A 652 58.95 -119.34 -53.74
C LYS A 652 58.02 -119.87 -52.64
N GLY A 653 56.75 -119.43 -52.67
CA GLY A 653 55.76 -119.78 -51.66
C GLY A 653 55.64 -121.29 -51.45
N ARG A 654 56.12 -121.79 -50.32
CA ARG A 654 56.03 -123.20 -49.95
C ARG A 654 55.92 -123.36 -48.45
N LEU A 655 54.94 -124.11 -48.01
CA LEU A 655 54.72 -124.47 -46.60
C LEU A 655 55.22 -125.90 -46.38
N TYR A 656 56.10 -126.10 -45.41
CA TYR A 656 56.55 -127.40 -44.93
C TYR A 656 56.04 -127.65 -43.52
N TRP A 657 55.93 -128.91 -43.11
CA TRP A 657 55.56 -129.27 -41.75
C TRP A 657 56.34 -130.47 -41.21
N ILE A 658 56.34 -130.57 -39.89
CA ILE A 658 56.91 -131.68 -39.13
C ILE A 658 55.88 -132.13 -38.09
N GLY A 659 55.49 -133.39 -38.18
CA GLY A 659 54.69 -134.10 -37.19
C GLY A 659 55.49 -134.42 -35.91
N THR A 660 54.78 -134.84 -34.87
CA THR A 660 55.40 -135.06 -33.55
C THR A 660 56.47 -136.16 -33.56
N GLU A 661 56.29 -137.21 -34.35
CA GLU A 661 57.22 -138.36 -34.49
C GLU A 661 58.22 -138.22 -35.67
N GLU A 662 58.20 -137.09 -36.38
CA GLU A 662 58.99 -136.87 -37.59
C GLU A 662 60.22 -135.99 -37.31
N THR A 663 61.31 -136.24 -38.05
CA THR A 663 62.54 -135.44 -38.00
C THR A 663 62.95 -134.93 -39.38
N GLY A 664 63.50 -133.72 -39.43
CA GLY A 664 63.99 -133.09 -40.67
C GLY A 664 62.89 -132.58 -41.61
N TRP A 665 63.28 -131.63 -42.46
CA TRP A 665 62.41 -131.07 -43.51
C TRP A 665 62.46 -131.96 -44.77
N SER A 666 61.30 -132.34 -45.30
CA SER A 666 61.17 -133.23 -46.46
C SER A 666 60.21 -132.63 -47.49
N ASP A 667 60.53 -132.76 -48.78
CA ASP A 667 59.64 -132.33 -49.87
C ASP A 667 58.28 -133.05 -49.85
N ALA A 668 58.22 -134.29 -49.35
CA ALA A 668 56.98 -135.05 -49.21
C ALA A 668 56.01 -134.44 -48.16
N ARG A 669 56.52 -133.60 -47.24
CA ARG A 669 55.75 -132.90 -46.20
C ARG A 669 55.74 -131.40 -46.46
N SER A 670 55.29 -131.05 -47.66
CA SER A 670 55.18 -129.66 -48.09
C SER A 670 53.99 -129.45 -49.02
N VAL A 671 53.53 -128.19 -49.11
CA VAL A 671 52.55 -127.73 -50.09
C VAL A 671 53.05 -126.44 -50.73
N THR A 672 52.96 -126.37 -52.05
CA THR A 672 53.29 -125.15 -52.80
C THR A 672 52.13 -124.16 -52.68
N ILE A 673 52.46 -122.90 -52.40
CA ILE A 673 51.52 -121.80 -52.32
C ILE A 673 51.56 -121.08 -53.68
N ALA A 674 50.39 -120.93 -54.31
CA ALA A 674 50.28 -120.17 -55.55
C ALA A 674 50.74 -118.71 -55.34
N GLU A 675 51.29 -118.09 -56.37
CA GLU A 675 51.64 -116.67 -56.32
C GLU A 675 50.38 -115.82 -56.07
N GLN A 676 50.49 -114.81 -55.21
CA GLN A 676 49.35 -114.02 -54.75
C GLN A 676 49.21 -112.72 -55.53
N GLU A 677 47.97 -112.28 -55.74
CA GLU A 677 47.70 -110.91 -56.16
C GLU A 677 47.78 -109.98 -54.95
N PHE A 678 48.50 -108.88 -55.08
CA PHE A 678 48.68 -107.87 -54.04
C PHE A 678 47.94 -106.60 -54.42
N ASP A 679 47.33 -105.95 -53.43
CA ASP A 679 46.65 -104.66 -53.59
C ASP A 679 47.62 -103.50 -53.88
N GLY A 680 47.07 -102.28 -54.00
CA GLY A 680 47.84 -101.06 -54.26
C GLY A 680 48.89 -100.71 -53.20
N GLU A 681 48.79 -101.28 -52.00
CA GLU A 681 49.77 -101.13 -50.91
C GLU A 681 50.75 -102.31 -50.83
N GLY A 682 50.67 -103.24 -51.78
CA GLY A 682 51.50 -104.43 -51.83
C GLY A 682 51.11 -105.47 -50.78
N ILE A 683 49.88 -105.47 -50.30
CA ILE A 683 49.38 -106.39 -49.27
C ILE A 683 48.48 -107.45 -49.90
N SER A 684 48.53 -108.67 -49.39
CA SER A 684 47.64 -109.76 -49.77
C SER A 684 47.32 -110.65 -48.58
N VAL A 685 46.14 -111.26 -48.58
CA VAL A 685 45.76 -112.29 -47.61
C VAL A 685 45.82 -113.64 -48.32
N VAL A 686 46.80 -114.46 -47.91
CA VAL A 686 46.98 -115.82 -48.41
C VAL A 686 46.10 -116.75 -47.61
N ALA A 687 45.26 -117.52 -48.29
CA ALA A 687 44.51 -118.62 -47.70
C ALA A 687 45.00 -119.96 -48.27
N ILE A 688 45.74 -120.71 -47.46
CA ILE A 688 46.16 -122.07 -47.76
C ILE A 688 45.10 -123.01 -47.17
N SER A 689 44.07 -123.29 -47.96
CA SER A 689 43.04 -124.25 -47.58
C SER A 689 43.49 -125.68 -47.82
N ASP A 690 42.93 -126.63 -47.07
CA ASP A 690 43.14 -128.07 -47.22
C ASP A 690 44.59 -128.59 -47.10
N VAL A 691 45.41 -127.97 -46.25
CA VAL A 691 46.78 -128.45 -45.95
C VAL A 691 46.77 -129.95 -45.62
N ASN A 692 47.52 -130.74 -46.40
CA ASN A 692 47.51 -132.21 -46.34
C ASN A 692 48.46 -132.78 -45.28
N TRP A 693 48.49 -132.16 -44.10
CA TRP A 693 49.29 -132.64 -42.97
C TRP A 693 48.58 -133.67 -42.09
N ASN A 694 47.39 -134.14 -42.51
CA ASN A 694 46.60 -135.12 -41.76
C ASN A 694 47.37 -136.43 -41.52
N ALA A 695 48.20 -136.86 -42.48
CA ALA A 695 49.03 -138.06 -42.35
C ALA A 695 50.11 -137.94 -41.26
N SER A 696 50.49 -136.73 -40.87
CA SER A 696 51.46 -136.46 -39.80
C SER A 696 50.80 -136.37 -38.40
N GLY A 697 49.49 -136.61 -38.30
CA GLY A 697 48.72 -136.60 -37.05
C GLY A 697 48.67 -135.22 -36.40
N THR A 698 49.54 -134.98 -35.42
CA THR A 698 49.70 -133.68 -34.76
C THR A 698 50.95 -132.98 -35.27
N VAL A 699 50.77 -131.81 -35.86
CA VAL A 699 51.86 -130.97 -36.38
C VAL A 699 52.46 -130.17 -35.24
N ARG A 700 53.75 -130.42 -34.98
CA ARG A 700 54.52 -129.74 -33.93
C ARG A 700 55.24 -128.49 -34.39
N ARG A 701 55.46 -128.36 -35.70
CA ARG A 701 56.15 -127.22 -36.29
C ARG A 701 55.86 -127.14 -37.77
N PHE A 702 55.80 -125.93 -38.30
CA PHE A 702 55.74 -125.70 -39.74
C PHE A 702 56.69 -124.58 -40.15
N ARG A 703 57.04 -124.54 -41.43
CA ARG A 703 57.96 -123.58 -42.03
C ARG A 703 57.37 -123.02 -43.31
N LEU A 704 57.41 -121.71 -43.47
CA LEU A 704 57.06 -121.01 -44.69
C LEU A 704 58.34 -120.54 -45.37
N ASP A 705 58.57 -120.94 -46.61
CA ASP A 705 59.55 -120.31 -47.49
C ASP A 705 58.76 -119.41 -48.44
N LEU A 706 59.05 -118.10 -48.45
CA LEU A 706 58.29 -117.14 -49.27
C LEU A 706 59.05 -116.67 -50.52
N ALA A 707 60.39 -116.61 -50.45
CA ALA A 707 61.21 -116.06 -51.53
C ALA A 707 62.50 -116.86 -51.76
N GLN A 708 63.06 -116.76 -52.96
CA GLN A 708 64.41 -117.25 -53.27
C GLN A 708 65.36 -116.08 -53.55
N GLY A 709 66.44 -116.00 -52.78
CA GLY A 709 67.45 -114.95 -52.95
C GLY A 709 67.00 -113.57 -52.45
N GLN A 710 66.19 -113.50 -51.39
CA GLN A 710 65.78 -112.21 -50.81
C GLN A 710 66.99 -111.37 -50.38
N ASN A 711 66.86 -110.06 -50.44
CA ASN A 711 67.90 -109.10 -50.06
C ASN A 711 67.28 -107.87 -49.37
N ALA A 712 68.09 -106.84 -49.08
CA ALA A 712 67.63 -105.65 -48.37
C ALA A 712 66.49 -104.90 -49.07
N ASP A 713 66.39 -104.99 -50.41
CA ASP A 713 65.42 -104.23 -51.21
C ASP A 713 64.22 -105.09 -51.66
N ASN A 714 64.35 -106.42 -51.64
CA ASN A 714 63.35 -107.36 -52.17
C ASN A 714 63.08 -108.47 -51.15
N TYR A 715 61.96 -108.38 -50.43
CA TYR A 715 61.58 -109.33 -49.37
C TYR A 715 60.06 -109.35 -49.11
N PHE A 716 59.58 -110.35 -48.38
CA PHE A 716 58.20 -110.42 -47.88
C PHE A 716 58.15 -110.20 -46.37
N LEU A 717 57.08 -109.54 -45.94
CA LEU A 717 56.73 -109.29 -44.56
C LEU A 717 55.44 -110.06 -44.22
N ILE A 718 55.30 -110.52 -42.98
CA ILE A 718 54.09 -111.21 -42.53
C ILE A 718 53.50 -110.46 -41.34
N HIS A 719 52.24 -110.02 -41.46
CA HIS A 719 51.55 -109.30 -40.38
C HIS A 719 50.92 -110.25 -39.40
N TRP A 720 50.29 -111.32 -39.88
CA TRP A 720 49.74 -112.34 -39.00
C TRP A 720 49.66 -113.66 -39.74
N ILE A 721 49.71 -114.76 -38.97
CA ILE A 721 49.51 -116.12 -39.46
C ILE A 721 48.52 -116.80 -38.55
N SER A 722 47.53 -117.47 -39.10
CA SER A 722 46.50 -118.20 -38.38
C SER A 722 46.32 -119.59 -38.97
N VAL A 723 46.00 -120.57 -38.12
CA VAL A 723 45.56 -121.91 -38.51
C VAL A 723 44.15 -122.13 -37.98
N GLY A 724 43.17 -122.53 -38.81
CA GLY A 724 41.73 -122.53 -38.47
C GLY A 724 40.79 -123.31 -39.41
N ARG A 725 39.46 -123.03 -39.36
CA ARG A 725 38.33 -123.58 -40.18
C ARG A 725 37.11 -122.60 -40.31
N PRO A 726 36.11 -122.74 -41.23
CA PRO A 726 34.95 -121.79 -41.41
C PRO A 726 33.60 -122.07 -40.62
N ALA A 727 32.67 -121.08 -40.39
CA ALA A 727 31.34 -121.20 -39.66
C ALA A 727 30.10 -120.35 -40.20
N PRO A 728 28.78 -120.64 -39.87
CA PRO A 728 27.54 -119.97 -40.44
C PRO A 728 26.61 -119.04 -39.55
N ALA A 729 25.72 -118.22 -40.18
CA ALA A 729 25.22 -116.82 -39.86
C ALA A 729 23.79 -116.52 -39.25
N ALA A 730 23.50 -115.24 -38.84
CA ALA A 730 22.25 -114.71 -38.22
C ALA A 730 21.81 -113.25 -38.63
N SER A 731 20.75 -113.04 -39.45
CA SER A 731 20.37 -111.68 -39.96
C SER A 731 18.87 -111.28 -39.98
N THR A 732 17.89 -112.13 -39.63
CA THR A 732 16.46 -111.81 -39.81
C THR A 732 15.78 -111.06 -38.65
N ALA A 733 16.34 -111.11 -37.44
CA ALA A 733 15.73 -110.49 -36.25
C ALA A 733 15.94 -108.96 -36.17
N ALA A 734 17.08 -108.47 -36.67
CA ALA A 734 17.42 -107.05 -36.63
C ALA A 734 16.47 -106.20 -37.51
N LEU A 735 16.03 -106.74 -38.65
CA LEU A 735 15.22 -105.99 -39.62
C LEU A 735 13.80 -105.67 -39.11
N ARG A 736 13.19 -106.56 -38.30
CA ARG A 736 11.83 -106.35 -37.75
C ARG A 736 11.76 -105.31 -36.64
N ASN A 737 12.82 -105.16 -35.85
CA ASN A 737 12.83 -104.16 -34.77
C ASN A 737 12.82 -102.73 -35.32
N GLU A 738 13.45 -102.52 -36.47
CA GLU A 738 13.54 -101.21 -37.12
C GLU A 738 12.20 -100.75 -37.72
N GLU A 739 11.42 -101.66 -38.33
CA GLU A 739 10.09 -101.32 -38.86
C GLU A 739 9.12 -100.82 -37.78
N MET A 740 9.12 -101.45 -36.60
CA MET A 740 8.24 -101.05 -35.49
C MET A 740 8.61 -99.69 -34.89
N ALA A 741 9.90 -99.34 -34.85
CA ALA A 741 10.36 -98.07 -34.28
C ALA A 741 9.88 -96.87 -35.11
N ARG A 742 9.85 -97.00 -36.45
CA ARG A 742 9.38 -95.92 -37.33
C ARG A 742 7.88 -95.66 -37.25
N THR A 743 7.05 -96.70 -37.20
CA THR A 743 5.59 -96.52 -37.09
C THR A 743 5.18 -95.77 -35.82
N GLN A 744 5.83 -96.03 -34.69
CA GLN A 744 5.53 -95.35 -33.43
C GLN A 744 5.95 -93.87 -33.44
N ALA A 745 7.08 -93.54 -34.08
CA ALA A 745 7.55 -92.16 -34.18
C ALA A 745 6.55 -91.30 -34.98
N ASP A 746 6.02 -91.83 -36.08
CA ASP A 746 5.07 -91.11 -36.95
C ASP A 746 3.71 -90.87 -36.26
N GLU A 747 3.19 -91.84 -35.49
CA GLU A 747 1.95 -91.64 -34.70
C GLU A 747 2.11 -90.56 -33.62
N VAL A 748 3.26 -90.52 -32.93
CA VAL A 748 3.53 -89.52 -31.89
C VAL A 748 3.62 -88.12 -32.48
N GLU A 749 4.26 -87.96 -33.63
CA GLU A 749 4.37 -86.67 -34.32
C GLU A 749 3.00 -86.17 -34.81
N ALA A 750 2.16 -87.05 -35.37
CA ALA A 750 0.80 -86.70 -35.77
C ALA A 750 -0.06 -86.22 -34.58
N LEU A 751 0.06 -86.87 -33.42
CA LEU A 751 -0.66 -86.49 -32.21
C LEU A 751 -0.19 -85.13 -31.66
N LYS A 752 1.11 -84.85 -31.69
CA LYS A 752 1.66 -83.54 -31.28
C LYS A 752 1.12 -82.41 -32.15
N ARG A 753 1.05 -82.62 -33.48
CA ARG A 753 0.47 -81.64 -34.41
C ARG A 753 -1.01 -81.38 -34.16
N SER A 754 -1.78 -82.44 -33.91
CA SER A 754 -3.21 -82.32 -33.56
C SER A 754 -3.41 -81.55 -32.24
N THR A 755 -2.59 -81.84 -31.23
CA THR A 755 -2.64 -81.17 -29.93
C THR A 755 -2.31 -79.68 -30.04
N LEU A 756 -1.28 -79.33 -30.81
CA LEU A 756 -0.89 -77.93 -31.04
C LEU A 756 -1.99 -77.16 -31.80
N ALA A 757 -2.60 -77.77 -32.82
CA ALA A 757 -3.70 -77.16 -33.55
C ALA A 757 -4.90 -76.86 -32.62
N ALA A 758 -5.25 -77.79 -31.73
CA ALA A 758 -6.30 -77.61 -30.73
C ALA A 758 -6.00 -76.51 -29.71
N GLN A 759 -4.73 -76.35 -29.29
CA GLN A 759 -4.34 -75.25 -28.39
C GLN A 759 -4.49 -73.87 -29.06
N ILE A 760 -4.15 -73.76 -30.34
CA ILE A 760 -4.17 -72.49 -31.08
C ILE A 760 -5.61 -72.08 -31.42
N ARG A 761 -6.43 -72.98 -31.99
CA ARG A 761 -7.76 -72.67 -32.53
C ARG A 761 -8.95 -73.24 -31.73
N GLY A 762 -8.69 -74.00 -30.66
CA GLY A 762 -9.74 -74.72 -29.95
C GLY A 762 -10.22 -75.95 -30.73
N THR A 763 -11.49 -76.33 -30.55
CA THR A 763 -12.10 -77.49 -31.25
C THR A 763 -12.62 -77.18 -32.65
N SER A 764 -12.27 -76.01 -33.22
CA SER A 764 -12.75 -75.56 -34.53
C SER A 764 -11.68 -75.81 -35.59
N ASP A 765 -12.08 -76.48 -36.68
CA ASP A 765 -11.27 -76.66 -37.88
C ASP A 765 -11.48 -75.53 -38.91
N SER A 766 -12.33 -74.54 -38.59
CA SER A 766 -12.59 -73.37 -39.44
C SER A 766 -11.42 -72.39 -39.45
N ASN A 767 -11.14 -71.80 -40.62
CA ASN A 767 -10.14 -70.73 -40.79
C ASN A 767 -10.74 -69.32 -40.55
N SER A 768 -12.00 -69.21 -40.13
CA SER A 768 -12.66 -67.95 -39.82
C SER A 768 -12.53 -67.59 -38.33
N LEU A 769 -12.11 -66.36 -38.03
CA LEU A 769 -12.06 -65.85 -36.65
C LEU A 769 -13.43 -65.85 -35.97
N ALA A 770 -14.52 -65.66 -36.74
CA ALA A 770 -15.88 -65.61 -36.21
C ALA A 770 -16.38 -66.96 -35.66
N ASP A 771 -15.73 -68.07 -36.01
CA ASP A 771 -16.12 -69.43 -35.60
C ASP A 771 -15.31 -69.95 -34.40
N LEU A 772 -14.32 -69.18 -33.94
CA LEU A 772 -13.54 -69.52 -32.77
C LEU A 772 -14.40 -69.41 -31.50
N ARG A 773 -14.31 -70.41 -30.63
CA ARG A 773 -15.06 -70.48 -29.37
C ARG A 773 -14.15 -70.73 -28.16
N SER A 774 -12.89 -71.12 -28.39
CA SER A 774 -11.88 -71.43 -27.39
C SER A 774 -10.48 -71.43 -28.02
N GLY A 775 -9.43 -71.67 -27.22
CA GLY A 775 -8.02 -71.64 -27.67
C GLY A 775 -7.37 -70.25 -27.57
N LEU A 776 -6.06 -70.20 -27.81
CA LEU A 776 -5.26 -68.98 -27.63
C LEU A 776 -5.72 -67.82 -28.52
N LEU A 777 -6.08 -68.10 -29.78
CA LEU A 777 -6.56 -67.04 -30.69
C LEU A 777 -7.91 -66.46 -30.26
N TYR A 778 -8.80 -67.27 -29.69
CA TYR A 778 -10.07 -66.80 -29.13
C TYR A 778 -9.87 -65.94 -27.88
N GLN A 779 -8.96 -66.35 -27.00
CA GLN A 779 -8.61 -65.59 -25.80
C GLN A 779 -8.00 -64.23 -26.15
N GLU A 780 -7.07 -64.19 -27.10
CA GLU A 780 -6.47 -62.96 -27.62
C GLU A 780 -7.52 -62.04 -28.26
N MET A 781 -8.43 -62.59 -29.08
CA MET A 781 -9.53 -61.83 -29.68
C MET A 781 -10.43 -61.19 -28.61
N ASN A 782 -10.85 -61.96 -27.61
CA ASN A 782 -11.68 -61.43 -26.52
C ASN A 782 -10.94 -60.40 -25.65
N ALA A 783 -9.64 -60.59 -25.43
CA ALA A 783 -8.82 -59.63 -24.69
C ALA A 783 -8.76 -58.28 -25.43
N ARG A 784 -8.55 -58.30 -26.75
CA ARG A 784 -8.58 -57.08 -27.58
C ARG A 784 -9.94 -56.41 -27.60
N ILE A 785 -11.03 -57.17 -27.80
CA ILE A 785 -12.40 -56.61 -27.76
C ILE A 785 -12.70 -55.96 -26.41
N THR A 786 -12.25 -56.57 -25.32
CA THR A 786 -12.44 -56.04 -23.96
C THR A 786 -11.63 -54.76 -23.74
N ALA A 787 -10.37 -54.73 -24.21
CA ALA A 787 -9.52 -53.54 -24.15
C ALA A 787 -10.10 -52.39 -24.98
N ASP A 788 -10.53 -52.65 -26.21
CA ASP A 788 -11.15 -51.65 -27.08
C ASP A 788 -12.43 -51.09 -26.46
N LYS A 789 -13.26 -51.95 -25.86
CA LYS A 789 -14.49 -51.52 -25.18
C LYS A 789 -14.20 -50.65 -23.95
N ALA A 790 -13.17 -50.99 -23.17
CA ALA A 790 -12.75 -50.18 -22.02
C ALA A 790 -12.22 -48.81 -22.46
N GLU A 791 -11.47 -48.75 -23.56
CA GLU A 791 -10.99 -47.49 -24.13
C GLU A 791 -12.15 -46.62 -24.62
N VAL A 792 -13.14 -47.20 -25.31
CA VAL A 792 -14.34 -46.47 -25.75
C VAL A 792 -15.09 -45.88 -24.56
N THR A 793 -15.35 -46.65 -23.50
CA THR A 793 -16.01 -46.15 -22.28
C THR A 793 -15.20 -45.03 -21.61
N ALA A 794 -13.88 -45.15 -21.55
CA ALA A 794 -13.02 -44.08 -21.02
C ALA A 794 -13.13 -42.79 -21.84
N ARG A 795 -13.17 -42.89 -23.17
CA ARG A 795 -13.36 -41.74 -24.07
C ARG A 795 -14.73 -41.08 -23.91
N GLU A 796 -15.80 -41.87 -23.79
CA GLU A 796 -17.15 -41.35 -23.54
C GLU A 796 -17.23 -40.62 -22.19
N SER A 797 -16.62 -41.17 -21.13
CA SER A 797 -16.55 -40.50 -19.82
C SER A 797 -15.78 -39.19 -19.86
N LEU A 798 -14.67 -39.13 -20.61
CA LEU A 798 -13.88 -37.92 -20.78
C LEU A 798 -14.68 -36.84 -21.53
N GLN A 799 -15.44 -37.26 -22.55
CA GLN A 799 -16.32 -36.36 -23.30
C GLN A 799 -17.45 -35.79 -22.44
N ALA A 800 -18.04 -36.61 -21.56
CA ALA A 800 -19.05 -36.14 -20.60
C ALA A 800 -18.46 -35.08 -19.65
N GLN A 801 -17.31 -35.37 -19.02
CA GLN A 801 -16.63 -34.41 -18.13
C GLN A 801 -16.27 -33.10 -18.82
N PHE A 802 -15.81 -33.16 -20.08
CA PHE A 802 -15.52 -31.95 -20.86
C PHE A 802 -16.78 -31.10 -21.09
N ASN A 803 -17.92 -31.72 -21.40
CA ASN A 803 -19.18 -31.02 -21.61
C ASN A 803 -19.70 -30.40 -20.30
N ASP A 804 -19.59 -31.11 -19.17
CA ASP A 804 -20.00 -30.60 -17.86
C ASP A 804 -19.14 -29.38 -17.45
N ASN A 805 -17.82 -29.48 -17.60
CA ASN A 805 -16.90 -28.37 -17.34
C ASN A 805 -17.20 -27.16 -18.24
N LYS A 806 -17.48 -27.40 -19.53
CA LYS A 806 -17.88 -26.33 -20.45
C LYS A 806 -19.17 -25.65 -20.01
N SER A 807 -20.16 -26.41 -19.51
CA SER A 807 -21.42 -25.86 -19.01
C SER A 807 -21.20 -25.02 -17.75
N SER A 808 -20.42 -25.52 -16.79
CA SER A 808 -20.09 -24.79 -15.56
C SER A 808 -19.39 -23.45 -15.84
N VAL A 809 -18.42 -23.43 -16.75
CA VAL A 809 -17.75 -22.18 -17.16
C VAL A 809 -18.72 -21.19 -17.81
N ALA A 810 -19.68 -21.67 -18.61
CA ALA A 810 -20.70 -20.82 -19.22
C ALA A 810 -21.65 -20.20 -18.18
N GLU A 811 -22.03 -20.97 -17.15
CA GLU A 811 -22.84 -20.47 -16.03
C GLU A 811 -22.10 -19.44 -15.19
N GLU A 812 -20.83 -19.69 -14.85
CA GLU A 812 -19.98 -18.72 -14.14
C GLU A 812 -19.86 -17.42 -14.94
N LEU A 813 -19.61 -17.49 -16.24
CA LEU A 813 -19.52 -16.32 -17.10
C LEU A 813 -20.84 -15.54 -17.16
N SER A 814 -21.98 -16.21 -17.21
CA SER A 814 -23.30 -15.58 -17.17
C SER A 814 -23.55 -14.87 -15.83
N SER A 815 -23.16 -15.49 -14.72
CA SER A 815 -23.28 -14.90 -13.38
C SER A 815 -22.41 -13.65 -13.23
N LEU A 816 -21.18 -13.69 -13.75
CA LEU A 816 -20.25 -12.57 -13.73
C LEU A 816 -20.78 -11.40 -14.57
N THR A 817 -21.35 -11.70 -15.74
CA THR A 817 -21.96 -10.71 -16.65
C THR A 817 -23.16 -10.03 -15.99
N THR A 818 -23.95 -10.79 -15.24
CA THR A 818 -25.13 -10.27 -14.52
C THR A 818 -24.69 -9.39 -13.33
N ALA A 819 -23.67 -9.82 -12.59
CA ALA A 819 -23.09 -9.02 -11.50
C ALA A 819 -22.48 -7.70 -12.02
N GLN A 820 -21.76 -7.74 -13.15
CA GLN A 820 -21.23 -6.54 -13.79
C GLN A 820 -22.34 -5.59 -14.27
N SER A 821 -23.44 -6.14 -14.81
CA SER A 821 -24.59 -5.34 -15.23
C SER A 821 -25.30 -4.68 -14.05
N ALA A 822 -25.40 -5.36 -12.91
CA ALA A 822 -25.98 -4.83 -11.68
C ALA A 822 -25.10 -3.78 -10.98
N GLN A 823 -23.78 -3.79 -11.22
CA GLN A 823 -22.87 -2.74 -10.74
C GLN A 823 -22.87 -1.49 -11.64
N ALA A 824 -23.31 -1.63 -12.88
CA ALA A 824 -23.41 -0.53 -13.85
C ALA A 824 -24.76 0.21 -13.81
N SER A 825 -25.77 -0.35 -13.13
CA SER A 825 -27.08 0.26 -12.84
C SER A 825 -27.12 0.85 -11.45
#